data_AF-A0A7W0YPG9-F1
#
_entry.id   AF-A0A7W0YPG9-F1
#
_cell.length_a   1.000
_cell.length_b   1.000
_cell.length_c   1.000
_cell.angle_alpha   90.00
_cell.angle_beta   90.00
_cell.angle_gamma   90.00
#
_symmetry.space_group_name_H-M   'P 1'
#
loop_
_entity.id
_entity.type
_entity.pdbx_description
1 polymer ?
#
loop_
_entity_poly.entity_id
_entity_poly.type
_entity_poly.pdbx_seq_one_letter_code
_entity_poly.pdbx_strand_id
1 'polypeptide(L)'
;GGMLGTIEERPTDGKGEGDGFAGAAEVIDTEELLDRTEDGPEDRVDARAFLTARLVDLFVGDWDRHQDQWRWARFGADRPRRWLPIPRDRDQAFVRYDGLLLTVARSSMPQLVNFGPDYPGMLGLTWNGRDLDRRFLVGLERPVWDSIVSSVHARLTDSVIESAVAALPTAYRELDSARLAGTLKERRDELPEAGRRYYDHLAGEVEVHATDRNDDAVAERVDGRFTELSLAVTDEGGASGEPYYRRRFDRRETDEVRVFLHGGNDRMVVRGEGDGGVRVRVIPGRGTDTVADSSGGGAINLYSTEEQDRVLPGRSVPVSRKPYEPADTAVRDWGGRWLSQLWFDAGPDVGLFAGTGVSYTRYGFRHNPFAARYRLRAGYATGASTGRADFTAIWHRANSRVARGLLARASGIDVLRFNGFGNEIPAPEDEEFYRVNQLDLTLAPWLSLPVGRRMDLRVGPLLRYSDTDFDDDRFISLEPRPYGSGVFAMLGATADLRFDARNRPVAATHGAVLTIGGSLYPAALDVDETFGGLHAEAATYLTADSVPLQPALALRAGGKRVWGRFPYQQAAFIGDVSTVRLGRHNRYAGEASLYGGAELRLYLTDFYLLIPGDFGVFALGDIGRVYLDGESSDRWHTAAGGGLWASFLDRANTLSLSLAKSSERTAVYFRAGFGF
;
A
#
# COMPACT_ATOMS: atom_id res chain seq x y z
N GLY A 1 -40.30 12.27 13.19
CA GLY A 1 -40.03 10.96 13.81
C GLY A 1 -40.04 9.93 12.71
N GLY A 2 -38.95 9.18 12.54
CA GLY A 2 -38.75 8.27 11.41
C GLY A 2 -37.29 7.91 11.21
N MET A 3 -36.60 7.50 12.28
CA MET A 3 -35.25 6.96 12.17
C MET A 3 -35.33 5.44 12.05
N LEU A 4 -34.72 4.90 11.00
CA LEU A 4 -34.38 3.49 10.89
C LEU A 4 -33.08 3.26 11.65
N GLY A 5 -33.05 2.22 12.48
CA GLY A 5 -31.88 1.86 13.27
C GLY A 5 -32.04 0.50 13.92
N THR A 6 -30.96 -0.01 14.49
CA THR A 6 -30.94 -1.23 15.29
C THR A 6 -31.06 -0.89 16.77
N ILE A 7 -31.59 -1.82 17.57
CA ILE A 7 -31.61 -1.73 19.03
C ILE A 7 -30.81 -2.92 19.54
N GLU A 8 -29.83 -2.67 20.40
CA GLU A 8 -29.11 -3.69 21.13
C GLU A 8 -29.20 -3.44 22.63
N GLU A 9 -29.16 -4.52 23.41
CA GLU A 9 -29.02 -4.44 24.86
C GLU A 9 -27.62 -3.93 25.20
N ARG A 10 -27.53 -2.88 26.02
CA ARG A 10 -26.24 -2.35 26.46
C ARG A 10 -25.72 -3.22 27.62
N PRO A 11 -24.57 -3.89 27.49
CA PRO A 11 -23.99 -4.64 28.59
C PRO A 11 -23.50 -3.66 29.67
N THR A 12 -23.91 -3.88 30.92
CA THR A 12 -23.56 -3.04 32.07
C THR A 12 -23.10 -3.89 33.25
N ASP A 13 -22.31 -3.28 34.12
CA ASP A 13 -21.96 -3.84 35.42
C ASP A 13 -23.19 -4.07 36.29
N GLY A 14 -23.11 -5.13 37.11
CA GLY A 14 -24.04 -5.32 38.22
C GLY A 14 -23.67 -4.43 39.39
N LYS A 15 -24.66 -4.07 40.24
CA LYS A 15 -24.38 -3.47 41.56
C LYS A 15 -23.93 -4.51 42.60
N GLY A 16 -23.87 -5.78 42.21
CA GLY A 16 -23.49 -6.95 43.01
C GLY A 16 -23.26 -8.18 42.11
N GLU A 17 -22.84 -9.30 42.70
CA GLU A 17 -22.53 -10.55 41.99
C GLU A 17 -23.81 -11.16 41.36
N GLY A 18 -23.84 -11.31 40.03
CA GLY A 18 -24.96 -11.91 39.29
C GLY A 18 -26.02 -10.94 38.75
N ASP A 19 -25.96 -9.66 39.13
CA ASP A 19 -26.91 -8.62 38.68
C ASP A 19 -26.46 -7.92 37.37
N GLY A 20 -25.25 -8.21 36.88
CA GLY A 20 -24.70 -7.65 35.65
C GLY A 20 -25.20 -8.36 34.39
N PHE A 21 -24.81 -7.84 33.22
CA PHE A 21 -25.20 -8.42 31.92
C PHE A 21 -24.96 -9.94 31.87
N ALA A 22 -26.01 -10.72 31.62
CA ALA A 22 -26.00 -12.18 31.61
C ALA A 22 -25.39 -12.84 32.87
N GLY A 23 -25.41 -12.16 34.02
CA GLY A 23 -24.83 -12.64 35.28
C GLY A 23 -23.34 -12.30 35.46
N ALA A 24 -22.78 -11.40 34.64
CA ALA A 24 -21.39 -10.95 34.79
C ALA A 24 -21.16 -10.28 36.15
N ALA A 25 -20.01 -10.56 36.76
CA ALA A 25 -19.55 -9.87 37.96
C ALA A 25 -18.97 -8.48 37.63
N GLU A 26 -18.43 -8.33 36.42
CA GLU A 26 -17.75 -7.12 35.96
C GLU A 26 -17.72 -7.10 34.43
N VAL A 27 -17.94 -5.93 33.83
CA VAL A 27 -17.91 -5.68 32.38
C VAL A 27 -17.04 -4.45 32.09
N ILE A 28 -15.89 -4.67 31.44
CA ILE A 28 -14.96 -3.60 31.09
C ILE A 28 -14.92 -3.36 29.57
N ASP A 29 -14.34 -2.24 29.16
CA ASP A 29 -14.02 -1.97 27.76
C ASP A 29 -12.64 -2.52 27.38
N THR A 30 -12.28 -2.36 26.10
CA THR A 30 -11.06 -2.93 25.55
C THR A 30 -9.81 -2.20 26.00
N GLU A 31 -9.88 -0.88 26.26
CA GLU A 31 -8.75 -0.10 26.74
C GLU A 31 -8.36 -0.57 28.15
N GLU A 32 -9.33 -0.64 29.06
CA GLU A 32 -9.11 -1.14 30.41
C GLU A 32 -8.65 -2.61 30.44
N LEU A 33 -9.17 -3.45 29.53
CA LEU A 33 -8.70 -4.83 29.41
C LEU A 33 -7.23 -4.89 29.01
N LEU A 34 -6.80 -4.09 28.03
CA LEU A 34 -5.41 -4.08 27.58
C LEU A 34 -4.49 -3.67 28.72
N ASP A 35 -4.79 -2.58 29.42
CA ASP A 35 -4.04 -2.11 30.60
C ASP A 35 -3.90 -3.23 31.64
N ARG A 36 -5.01 -3.87 32.03
CA ARG A 36 -4.99 -4.96 33.02
C ARG A 36 -4.19 -6.18 32.58
N THR A 37 -4.21 -6.51 31.28
CA THR A 37 -3.42 -7.64 30.76
C THR A 37 -1.92 -7.34 30.71
N GLU A 38 -1.55 -6.06 30.57
CA GLU A 38 -0.16 -5.58 30.61
C GLU A 38 0.34 -5.40 32.04
N ASP A 39 -0.50 -4.99 32.99
CA ASP A 39 -0.11 -4.82 34.40
C ASP A 39 0.42 -6.12 35.07
N GLY A 40 -0.06 -7.29 34.64
CA GLY A 40 0.32 -8.56 35.26
C GLY A 40 -0.37 -9.81 34.69
N PRO A 41 -0.03 -11.00 35.22
CA PRO A 41 -0.56 -12.28 34.76
C PRO A 41 -1.98 -12.60 35.23
N GLU A 42 -2.56 -11.79 36.10
CA GLU A 42 -3.82 -12.08 36.75
C GLU A 42 -5.04 -11.92 35.86
N ASP A 43 -4.94 -11.20 34.75
CA ASP A 43 -6.05 -10.94 33.83
C ASP A 43 -5.70 -11.47 32.45
N ARG A 44 -6.53 -12.39 31.94
CA ARG A 44 -6.31 -13.03 30.64
C ARG A 44 -7.59 -13.15 29.85
N VAL A 45 -7.51 -12.90 28.55
CA VAL A 45 -8.64 -13.11 27.63
C VAL A 45 -8.85 -14.61 27.41
N ASP A 46 -10.10 -15.04 27.42
CA ASP A 46 -10.45 -16.35 26.88
C ASP A 46 -10.37 -16.30 25.34
N ALA A 47 -9.17 -16.57 24.83
CA ALA A 47 -8.89 -16.52 23.39
C ALA A 47 -9.76 -17.51 22.60
N ARG A 48 -10.24 -18.60 23.21
CA ARG A 48 -11.11 -19.58 22.54
C ARG A 48 -12.52 -19.02 22.36
N ALA A 49 -13.05 -18.35 23.38
CA ALA A 49 -14.31 -17.63 23.29
C ALA A 49 -14.20 -16.47 22.29
N PHE A 50 -13.07 -15.74 22.30
CA PHE A 50 -12.80 -14.69 21.31
C PHE A 50 -12.75 -15.21 19.88
N LEU A 51 -12.02 -16.30 19.62
CA LEU A 51 -12.01 -16.93 18.30
C LEU A 51 -13.42 -17.35 17.87
N THR A 52 -14.21 -17.91 18.78
CA THR A 52 -15.59 -18.31 18.51
C THR A 52 -16.43 -17.12 18.05
N ALA A 53 -16.33 -15.97 18.73
CA ALA A 53 -17.03 -14.75 18.34
C ALA A 53 -16.56 -14.23 16.97
N ARG A 54 -15.24 -14.20 16.74
CA ARG A 54 -14.66 -13.76 15.47
C ARG A 54 -15.07 -14.65 14.29
N LEU A 55 -15.16 -15.97 14.48
CA LEU A 55 -15.64 -16.88 13.44
C LEU A 55 -17.12 -16.63 13.08
N VAL A 56 -17.94 -16.20 14.04
CA VAL A 56 -19.32 -15.77 13.76
C VAL A 56 -19.32 -14.48 12.95
N ASP A 57 -18.46 -13.51 13.26
CA ASP A 57 -18.33 -12.28 12.48
C ASP A 57 -17.92 -12.58 11.03
N LEU A 58 -16.92 -13.45 10.85
CA LEU A 58 -16.52 -13.96 9.54
C LEU A 58 -17.70 -14.64 8.84
N PHE A 59 -18.46 -15.48 9.54
CA PHE A 59 -19.62 -16.19 9.00
C PHE A 59 -20.70 -15.24 8.46
N VAL A 60 -21.00 -14.15 9.17
CA VAL A 60 -21.99 -13.15 8.72
C VAL A 60 -21.40 -12.08 7.78
N GLY A 61 -20.08 -12.13 7.53
CA GLY A 61 -19.37 -11.20 6.66
C GLY A 61 -19.18 -9.81 7.25
N ASP A 62 -19.15 -9.71 8.57
CA ASP A 62 -18.98 -8.46 9.29
C ASP A 62 -17.49 -8.12 9.46
N TRP A 63 -17.02 -7.21 8.63
CA TRP A 63 -15.62 -6.81 8.55
C TRP A 63 -15.27 -5.62 9.47
N ASP A 64 -16.26 -4.85 9.89
CA ASP A 64 -16.07 -3.63 10.68
C ASP A 64 -16.11 -3.97 12.16
N ARG A 65 -15.00 -4.51 12.65
CA ARG A 65 -14.83 -4.96 14.03
C ARG A 65 -13.76 -4.17 14.74
N HIS A 66 -14.09 -2.99 15.27
CA HIS A 66 -13.16 -2.14 16.00
C HIS A 66 -13.22 -2.35 17.53
N GLN A 67 -12.23 -1.82 18.24
CA GLN A 67 -12.05 -2.02 19.69
C GLN A 67 -13.27 -1.60 20.54
N ASP A 68 -14.02 -0.58 20.11
CA ASP A 68 -15.17 -0.08 20.85
C ASP A 68 -16.40 -0.98 20.72
N GLN A 69 -16.41 -1.90 19.76
CA GLN A 69 -17.49 -2.87 19.57
C GLN A 69 -17.33 -4.11 20.43
N TRP A 70 -16.29 -4.16 21.26
CA TRP A 70 -16.09 -5.20 22.25
C TRP A 70 -16.36 -4.67 23.66
N ARG A 71 -16.99 -5.51 24.45
CA ARG A 71 -16.97 -5.45 25.92
C ARG A 71 -16.45 -6.78 26.43
N TRP A 72 -15.96 -6.78 27.66
CA TRP A 72 -15.29 -7.95 28.23
C TRP A 72 -15.89 -8.24 29.59
N ALA A 73 -16.49 -9.42 29.73
CA ALA A 73 -17.15 -9.82 30.96
C ALA A 73 -16.32 -10.86 31.72
N ARG A 74 -16.31 -10.73 33.04
CA ARG A 74 -15.78 -11.72 33.96
C ARG A 74 -16.92 -12.36 34.75
N PHE A 75 -16.87 -13.68 34.90
CA PHE A 75 -17.84 -14.44 35.68
C PHE A 75 -17.14 -15.09 36.88
N GLY A 76 -17.63 -14.84 38.09
CA GLY A 76 -17.06 -15.41 39.32
C GLY A 76 -15.77 -14.73 39.80
N ALA A 77 -14.97 -15.43 40.60
CA ALA A 77 -13.80 -14.90 41.32
C ALA A 77 -12.52 -15.74 41.10
N ASP A 78 -12.43 -16.47 40.00
CA ASP A 78 -11.27 -17.31 39.66
C ASP A 78 -10.00 -16.48 39.39
N ARG A 79 -8.85 -17.11 39.64
CA ARG A 79 -7.51 -16.57 39.37
C ARG A 79 -6.71 -17.57 38.51
N PRO A 80 -6.11 -17.16 37.39
CA PRO A 80 -6.23 -15.83 36.77
C PRO A 80 -7.66 -15.55 36.29
N ARG A 81 -8.08 -14.29 36.36
CA ARG A 81 -9.38 -13.78 35.91
C ARG A 81 -9.48 -13.96 34.40
N ARG A 82 -10.52 -14.66 33.95
CA ARG A 82 -10.79 -14.89 32.53
C ARG A 82 -11.84 -13.91 31.99
N TRP A 83 -11.46 -13.17 30.97
CA TRP A 83 -12.30 -12.19 30.31
C TRP A 83 -12.92 -12.78 29.04
N LEU A 84 -14.26 -12.85 29.02
CA LEU A 84 -15.03 -13.31 27.87
C LEU A 84 -15.48 -12.14 27.00
N PRO A 85 -15.42 -12.28 25.67
CA PRO A 85 -15.84 -11.24 24.74
C PRO A 85 -17.37 -11.10 24.68
N ILE A 86 -17.84 -9.86 24.60
CA ILE A 86 -19.21 -9.49 24.29
C ILE A 86 -19.16 -8.64 23.00
N PRO A 87 -19.45 -9.23 21.83
CA PRO A 87 -19.53 -8.47 20.58
C PRO A 87 -20.78 -7.59 20.59
N ARG A 88 -20.62 -6.33 20.20
CA ARG A 88 -21.68 -5.33 20.01
C ARG A 88 -21.69 -4.85 18.57
N ASP A 89 -22.72 -4.12 18.15
CA ASP A 89 -22.74 -3.33 16.91
C ASP A 89 -22.30 -4.08 15.63
N ARG A 90 -23.24 -4.78 15.00
CA ARG A 90 -23.05 -5.54 13.75
C ARG A 90 -23.60 -4.77 12.55
N ASP A 91 -23.13 -3.55 12.34
CA ASP A 91 -23.66 -2.64 11.32
C ASP A 91 -23.25 -3.01 9.88
N GLN A 92 -22.12 -3.72 9.70
CA GLN A 92 -21.64 -4.18 8.39
C GLN A 92 -21.91 -5.67 8.10
N ALA A 93 -22.72 -6.36 8.91
CA ALA A 93 -23.11 -7.74 8.64
C ALA A 93 -23.98 -7.85 7.37
N PHE A 94 -23.76 -8.90 6.57
CA PHE A 94 -24.50 -9.19 5.33
C PHE A 94 -24.40 -8.14 4.21
N VAL A 95 -23.49 -7.18 4.31
CA VAL A 95 -23.39 -6.06 3.36
C VAL A 95 -22.97 -6.51 1.96
N ARG A 96 -23.58 -5.92 0.94
CA ARG A 96 -23.28 -6.16 -0.48
C ARG A 96 -23.03 -4.84 -1.21
N TYR A 97 -21.80 -4.67 -1.68
CA TYR A 97 -21.40 -3.57 -2.55
C TYR A 97 -21.41 -4.03 -4.01
N ASP A 98 -22.60 -4.08 -4.60
CA ASP A 98 -22.81 -4.52 -5.99
C ASP A 98 -22.70 -3.37 -7.00
N GLY A 99 -22.41 -3.69 -8.26
CA GLY A 99 -22.32 -2.73 -9.37
C GLY A 99 -20.89 -2.31 -9.73
N LEU A 100 -20.73 -1.79 -10.95
CA LEU A 100 -19.43 -1.48 -11.55
C LEU A 100 -18.64 -0.46 -10.73
N LEU A 101 -19.28 0.63 -10.30
CA LEU A 101 -18.62 1.70 -9.56
C LEU A 101 -18.09 1.21 -8.22
N LEU A 102 -18.90 0.47 -7.46
CA LEU A 102 -18.48 -0.10 -6.17
C LEU A 102 -17.39 -1.17 -6.38
N THR A 103 -17.47 -1.98 -7.42
CA THR A 103 -16.40 -2.94 -7.77
C THR A 103 -15.06 -2.24 -8.00
N VAL A 104 -15.06 -1.10 -8.70
CA VAL A 104 -13.87 -0.27 -8.93
C VAL A 104 -13.40 0.38 -7.62
N ALA A 105 -14.31 0.95 -6.83
CA ALA A 105 -14.01 1.55 -5.53
C ALA A 105 -13.32 0.56 -4.57
N ARG A 106 -13.83 -0.66 -4.48
CA ARG A 106 -13.31 -1.74 -3.62
C ARG A 106 -11.87 -2.13 -3.95
N SER A 107 -11.44 -1.94 -5.21
CA SER A 107 -10.06 -2.20 -5.58
C SER A 107 -9.07 -1.28 -4.84
N SER A 108 -9.53 -0.14 -4.32
CA SER A 108 -8.74 0.83 -3.56
C SER A 108 -8.89 0.71 -2.03
N MET A 109 -9.95 0.05 -1.54
CA MET A 109 -10.30 -0.07 -0.12
C MET A 109 -10.52 -1.55 0.26
N PRO A 110 -9.52 -2.22 0.85
CA PRO A 110 -9.55 -3.67 1.08
C PRO A 110 -10.67 -4.10 2.03
N GLN A 111 -11.14 -3.22 2.91
CA GLN A 111 -12.18 -3.48 3.88
C GLN A 111 -13.59 -3.53 3.28
N LEU A 112 -13.81 -2.94 2.09
CA LEU A 112 -15.11 -2.98 1.41
C LEU A 112 -15.32 -4.37 0.76
N VAL A 113 -15.60 -5.37 1.59
CA VAL A 113 -15.82 -6.75 1.18
C VAL A 113 -17.31 -7.05 1.04
N ASN A 114 -17.70 -7.87 0.06
CA ASN A 114 -19.09 -8.29 -0.11
C ASN A 114 -19.37 -9.56 0.69
N PHE A 115 -20.54 -9.60 1.31
CA PHE A 115 -21.18 -10.82 1.75
C PHE A 115 -21.69 -11.61 0.54
N GLY A 116 -21.24 -12.86 0.44
CA GLY A 116 -21.59 -13.81 -0.59
C GLY A 116 -21.29 -15.22 -0.13
N PRO A 117 -21.51 -16.24 -0.97
CA PRO A 117 -21.27 -17.62 -0.58
C PRO A 117 -19.78 -17.89 -0.30
N ASP A 118 -18.90 -17.24 -1.07
CA ASP A 118 -17.47 -17.31 -0.85
C ASP A 118 -16.99 -16.29 0.21
N TYR A 119 -15.92 -16.65 0.92
CA TYR A 119 -15.21 -15.70 1.76
C TYR A 119 -14.23 -14.87 0.93
N PRO A 120 -14.34 -13.53 0.94
CA PRO A 120 -13.33 -12.66 0.34
C PRO A 120 -11.96 -12.79 1.05
N GLY A 121 -10.94 -12.09 0.54
CA GLY A 121 -9.61 -12.15 1.12
C GLY A 121 -9.59 -11.80 2.62
N MET A 122 -8.92 -12.62 3.43
CA MET A 122 -8.90 -12.48 4.91
C MET A 122 -8.51 -11.07 5.36
N LEU A 123 -7.56 -10.45 4.66
CA LEU A 123 -7.14 -9.08 4.94
C LEU A 123 -8.31 -8.10 5.04
N GLY A 124 -9.27 -8.19 4.12
CA GLY A 124 -10.42 -7.29 4.07
C GLY A 124 -11.41 -7.60 5.20
N LEU A 125 -11.75 -8.88 5.36
CA LEU A 125 -12.69 -9.35 6.39
C LEU A 125 -12.21 -9.09 7.83
N THR A 126 -10.90 -9.05 8.04
CA THR A 126 -10.31 -8.84 9.37
C THR A 126 -9.68 -7.45 9.47
N TRP A 127 -9.92 -6.55 8.51
CA TRP A 127 -9.19 -5.30 8.43
C TRP A 127 -9.31 -4.49 9.72
N ASN A 128 -10.53 -4.25 10.23
CA ASN A 128 -10.71 -3.45 11.44
C ASN A 128 -10.42 -4.24 12.73
N GLY A 129 -10.66 -5.56 12.75
CA GLY A 129 -10.39 -6.42 13.92
C GLY A 129 -8.94 -6.81 14.13
N ARG A 130 -8.08 -6.54 13.16
CA ARG A 130 -6.70 -7.05 13.09
C ARG A 130 -5.88 -6.79 14.35
N ASP A 131 -6.07 -5.66 15.03
CA ASP A 131 -5.22 -5.26 16.15
C ASP A 131 -5.51 -6.15 17.37
N LEU A 132 -6.79 -6.41 17.68
CA LEU A 132 -7.19 -7.36 18.73
C LEU A 132 -6.97 -8.82 18.34
N ASP A 133 -7.21 -9.16 17.07
CA ASP A 133 -6.97 -10.51 16.54
C ASP A 133 -5.51 -10.90 16.72
N ARG A 134 -4.58 -9.98 16.41
CA ARG A 134 -3.13 -10.15 16.60
C ARG A 134 -2.73 -10.15 18.08
N ARG A 135 -3.46 -9.46 18.94
CA ARG A 135 -3.18 -9.43 20.38
C ARG A 135 -3.61 -10.71 21.09
N PHE A 136 -4.78 -11.26 20.77
CA PHE A 136 -5.40 -12.32 21.57
C PHE A 136 -5.45 -13.69 20.91
N LEU A 137 -5.53 -13.77 19.57
CA LEU A 137 -5.69 -15.06 18.88
C LEU A 137 -4.37 -15.75 18.57
N VAL A 138 -3.27 -14.99 18.55
CA VAL A 138 -1.93 -15.53 18.28
C VAL A 138 -1.36 -16.37 19.42
N GLY A 139 -2.07 -16.54 20.53
CA GLY A 139 -1.73 -17.55 21.54
C GLY A 139 -2.19 -18.96 21.16
N LEU A 140 -3.14 -19.09 20.23
CA LEU A 140 -3.77 -20.36 19.89
C LEU A 140 -3.01 -21.10 18.78
N GLU A 141 -2.72 -22.37 19.00
CA GLU A 141 -2.11 -23.26 18.00
C GLU A 141 -3.17 -23.81 17.02
N ARG A 142 -2.73 -24.21 15.83
CA ARG A 142 -3.59 -24.75 14.75
C ARG A 142 -4.59 -25.82 15.20
N PRO A 143 -4.24 -26.83 16.03
CA PRO A 143 -5.21 -27.83 16.46
C PRO A 143 -6.37 -27.25 17.29
N VAL A 144 -6.11 -26.17 18.04
CA VAL A 144 -7.14 -25.46 18.80
C VAL A 144 -8.08 -24.70 17.87
N TRP A 145 -7.52 -24.05 16.84
CA TRP A 145 -8.31 -23.42 15.78
C TRP A 145 -9.20 -24.43 15.06
N ASP A 146 -8.64 -25.54 14.58
CA ASP A 146 -9.38 -26.59 13.87
C ASP A 146 -10.54 -27.12 14.74
N SER A 147 -10.30 -27.30 16.04
CA SER A 147 -11.32 -27.72 17.01
C SER A 147 -12.46 -26.70 17.17
N ILE A 148 -12.13 -25.41 17.33
CA ILE A 148 -13.13 -24.35 17.52
C ILE A 148 -13.93 -24.13 16.24
N VAL A 149 -13.27 -24.10 15.09
CA VAL A 149 -13.92 -23.98 13.78
C VAL A 149 -14.90 -25.14 13.55
N SER A 150 -14.49 -26.37 13.83
CA SER A 150 -15.37 -27.54 13.77
C SER A 150 -16.57 -27.42 14.72
N SER A 151 -16.34 -26.88 15.92
CA SER A 151 -17.38 -26.68 16.93
C SER A 151 -18.41 -25.62 16.51
N VAL A 152 -17.97 -24.53 15.88
CA VAL A 152 -18.86 -23.49 15.32
C VAL A 152 -19.64 -24.05 14.13
N HIS A 153 -18.94 -24.67 13.18
CA HIS A 153 -19.52 -25.31 12.01
C HIS A 153 -20.67 -26.27 12.39
N ALA A 154 -20.44 -27.16 13.37
CA ALA A 154 -21.44 -28.14 13.79
C ALA A 154 -22.70 -27.53 14.45
N ARG A 155 -22.59 -26.35 15.06
CA ARG A 155 -23.73 -25.67 15.70
C ARG A 155 -24.61 -24.91 14.70
N LEU A 156 -24.06 -24.54 13.54
CA LEU A 156 -24.76 -23.84 12.46
C LEU A 156 -25.59 -24.82 11.61
N THR A 157 -26.45 -25.60 12.25
CA THR A 157 -27.32 -26.55 11.54
C THR A 157 -28.28 -25.84 10.58
N ASP A 158 -28.78 -26.55 9.57
CA ASP A 158 -29.80 -26.04 8.65
C ASP A 158 -31.00 -25.44 9.39
N SER A 159 -31.49 -26.14 10.43
CA SER A 159 -32.60 -25.66 11.25
C SER A 159 -32.29 -24.36 12.00
N VAL A 160 -31.06 -24.17 12.47
CA VAL A 160 -30.62 -22.94 13.15
C VAL A 160 -30.59 -21.78 12.15
N ILE A 161 -30.00 -22.00 10.97
CA ILE A 161 -29.92 -21.00 9.90
C ILE A 161 -31.31 -20.60 9.42
N GLU A 162 -32.17 -21.58 9.13
CA GLU A 162 -33.54 -21.34 8.66
C GLU A 162 -34.38 -20.60 9.71
N SER A 163 -34.26 -21.00 10.99
CA SER A 163 -34.96 -20.32 12.08
C SER A 163 -34.48 -18.88 12.27
N ALA A 164 -33.16 -18.63 12.16
CA ALA A 164 -32.61 -17.28 12.25
C ALA A 164 -33.09 -16.38 11.10
N VAL A 165 -33.09 -16.89 9.87
CA VAL A 165 -33.61 -16.15 8.71
C VAL A 165 -35.11 -15.92 8.79
N ALA A 166 -35.88 -16.87 9.35
CA ALA A 166 -37.31 -16.73 9.56
C ALA A 166 -37.67 -15.66 10.61
N ALA A 167 -36.73 -15.27 11.48
CA ALA A 167 -36.92 -14.19 12.45
C ALA A 167 -36.84 -12.78 11.83
N LEU A 168 -36.43 -12.65 10.57
CA LEU A 168 -36.43 -11.36 9.87
C LEU A 168 -37.86 -10.78 9.76
N PRO A 169 -38.02 -9.45 9.72
CA PRO A 169 -39.31 -8.82 9.48
C PRO A 169 -39.91 -9.29 8.15
N THR A 170 -41.24 -9.43 8.08
CA THR A 170 -41.95 -9.97 6.90
C THR A 170 -41.52 -9.33 5.58
N ALA A 171 -41.36 -8.00 5.55
CA ALA A 171 -40.93 -7.27 4.36
C ALA A 171 -39.55 -7.70 3.83
N TYR A 172 -38.61 -8.06 4.71
CA TYR A 172 -37.29 -8.58 4.32
C TYR A 172 -37.36 -10.04 3.90
N ARG A 173 -38.26 -10.83 4.51
CA ARG A 173 -38.37 -12.26 4.23
C ARG A 173 -38.77 -12.54 2.79
N GLU A 174 -39.75 -11.79 2.29
CA GLU A 174 -40.24 -11.91 0.91
C GLU A 174 -39.17 -11.52 -0.12
N LEU A 175 -38.26 -10.62 0.25
CA LEU A 175 -37.22 -10.12 -0.66
C LEU A 175 -36.01 -11.04 -0.77
N ASP A 176 -35.52 -11.60 0.35
CA ASP A 176 -34.16 -12.16 0.38
C ASP A 176 -33.95 -13.42 1.23
N SER A 177 -34.97 -13.94 1.94
CA SER A 177 -34.77 -15.07 2.88
C SER A 177 -34.18 -16.32 2.22
N ALA A 178 -34.67 -16.71 1.03
CA ALA A 178 -34.19 -17.92 0.36
C ALA A 178 -32.72 -17.81 -0.01
N ARG A 179 -32.31 -16.65 -0.55
CA ARG A 179 -30.91 -16.39 -0.91
C ARG A 179 -30.04 -16.32 0.33
N LEU A 180 -30.44 -15.56 1.36
CA LEU A 180 -29.66 -15.41 2.58
C LEU A 180 -29.45 -16.76 3.28
N ALA A 181 -30.49 -17.58 3.41
CA ALA A 181 -30.38 -18.92 3.99
C ALA A 181 -29.44 -19.82 3.17
N GLY A 182 -29.57 -19.82 1.84
CA GLY A 182 -28.67 -20.57 0.95
C GLY A 182 -27.22 -20.13 1.10
N THR A 183 -26.97 -18.82 1.04
CA THR A 183 -25.63 -18.24 1.24
C THR A 183 -25.05 -18.58 2.61
N LEU A 184 -25.83 -18.53 3.69
CA LEU A 184 -25.38 -18.91 5.02
C LEU A 184 -25.01 -20.40 5.11
N LYS A 185 -25.76 -21.29 4.45
CA LYS A 185 -25.42 -22.73 4.41
C LYS A 185 -24.11 -22.96 3.65
N GLU A 186 -23.95 -22.34 2.48
CA GLU A 186 -22.71 -22.42 1.69
C GLU A 186 -21.51 -21.87 2.46
N ARG A 187 -21.66 -20.70 3.12
CA ARG A 187 -20.61 -20.13 3.98
C ARG A 187 -20.25 -21.02 5.15
N ARG A 188 -21.24 -21.67 5.78
CA ARG A 188 -20.95 -22.65 6.85
C ARG A 188 -20.07 -23.75 6.28
N ASP A 189 -20.42 -24.31 5.14
CA ASP A 189 -19.70 -25.43 4.54
C ASP A 189 -18.24 -25.04 4.18
N GLU A 190 -18.01 -23.78 3.81
CA GLU A 190 -16.68 -23.19 3.55
C GLU A 190 -15.94 -22.69 4.81
N LEU A 191 -16.60 -22.64 5.97
CA LEU A 191 -16.03 -22.12 7.22
C LEU A 191 -14.73 -22.82 7.66
N PRO A 192 -14.55 -24.15 7.49
CA PRO A 192 -13.28 -24.83 7.77
C PRO A 192 -12.10 -24.25 7.00
N GLU A 193 -12.29 -24.00 5.70
CA GLU A 193 -11.26 -23.40 4.84
C GLU A 193 -11.01 -21.94 5.19
N ALA A 194 -12.08 -21.17 5.46
CA ALA A 194 -11.95 -19.79 5.92
C ALA A 194 -11.19 -19.68 7.25
N GLY A 195 -11.48 -20.56 8.21
CA GLY A 195 -10.78 -20.66 9.49
C GLY A 195 -9.29 -20.96 9.34
N ARG A 196 -8.93 -21.88 8.42
CA ARG A 196 -7.53 -22.15 8.06
C ARG A 196 -6.83 -20.90 7.51
N ARG A 197 -7.43 -20.23 6.52
CA ARG A 197 -6.86 -19.01 5.94
C ARG A 197 -6.69 -17.90 6.97
N TYR A 198 -7.61 -17.82 7.93
CA TYR A 198 -7.54 -16.83 9.01
C TYR A 198 -6.42 -17.16 10.00
N TYR A 199 -6.24 -18.42 10.38
CA TYR A 199 -5.08 -18.86 11.15
C TYR A 199 -3.78 -18.51 10.44
N ASP A 200 -3.63 -18.90 9.18
CA ASP A 200 -2.41 -18.66 8.39
C ASP A 200 -2.12 -17.14 8.27
N HIS A 201 -3.16 -16.31 8.22
CA HIS A 201 -3.04 -14.85 8.19
C HIS A 201 -2.39 -14.27 9.46
N LEU A 202 -2.67 -14.86 10.63
CA LEU A 202 -2.18 -14.41 11.93
C LEU A 202 -0.90 -15.13 12.37
N ALA A 203 -0.71 -16.38 11.98
CA ALA A 203 0.36 -17.25 12.45
C ALA A 203 1.74 -16.94 11.85
N GLY A 204 1.80 -16.24 10.71
CA GLY A 204 3.05 -15.90 10.03
C GLY A 204 3.95 -14.95 10.82
N GLU A 205 3.36 -13.90 11.40
CA GLU A 205 4.09 -12.84 12.11
C GLU A 205 3.37 -12.54 13.43
N VAL A 206 3.87 -13.13 14.52
CA VAL A 206 3.20 -13.17 15.83
C VAL A 206 3.79 -12.15 16.79
N GLU A 207 2.93 -11.55 17.60
CA GLU A 207 3.30 -10.64 18.68
C GLU A 207 2.97 -11.30 20.01
N VAL A 208 3.94 -11.30 20.92
CA VAL A 208 3.80 -11.84 22.27
C VAL A 208 4.19 -10.73 23.22
N HIS A 209 3.30 -10.41 24.14
CA HIS A 209 3.47 -9.34 25.11
C HIS A 209 3.69 -9.94 26.49
N ALA A 210 4.76 -9.51 27.14
CA ALA A 210 5.01 -9.70 28.55
C ALA A 210 4.13 -8.74 29.38
N THR A 211 4.49 -8.52 30.64
CA THR A 211 3.79 -7.63 31.57
C THR A 211 4.68 -6.47 32.01
N ASP A 212 4.14 -5.52 32.76
CA ASP A 212 4.89 -4.46 33.42
C ASP A 212 5.60 -4.94 34.71
N ARG A 213 5.56 -6.25 34.99
CA ARG A 213 6.37 -6.90 36.04
C ARG A 213 7.60 -7.55 35.43
N ASN A 214 8.56 -7.92 36.28
CA ASN A 214 9.74 -8.66 35.85
C ASN A 214 9.33 -10.04 35.28
N ASP A 215 9.53 -10.26 34.01
CA ASP A 215 9.20 -11.47 33.26
C ASP A 215 10.45 -12.24 32.80
N ASP A 216 10.34 -13.57 32.82
CA ASP A 216 11.30 -14.49 32.21
C ASP A 216 10.70 -15.09 30.95
N ALA A 217 11.25 -14.67 29.81
CA ALA A 217 10.91 -15.14 28.48
C ALA A 217 11.91 -16.20 28.02
N VAL A 218 11.46 -17.45 27.86
CA VAL A 218 12.33 -18.55 27.45
C VAL A 218 11.89 -19.07 26.08
N ALA A 219 12.78 -18.98 25.09
CA ALA A 219 12.60 -19.58 23.77
C ALA A 219 13.50 -20.82 23.62
N GLU A 220 12.89 -21.99 23.65
CA GLU A 220 13.55 -23.28 23.50
C GLU A 220 13.49 -23.76 22.05
N ARG A 221 14.66 -23.98 21.45
CA ARG A 221 14.81 -24.50 20.09
C ARG A 221 14.79 -26.01 20.11
N VAL A 222 13.95 -26.59 19.23
CA VAL A 222 13.80 -28.04 19.11
C VAL A 222 13.94 -28.44 17.64
N ASP A 223 14.94 -29.27 17.36
CA ASP A 223 15.22 -29.91 16.06
C ASP A 223 15.33 -28.93 14.87
N GLY A 224 15.69 -27.67 15.12
CA GLY A 224 15.79 -26.62 14.10
C GLY A 224 14.45 -26.21 13.44
N ARG A 225 13.32 -26.83 13.78
CA ARG A 225 11.99 -26.54 13.22
C ARG A 225 11.09 -25.80 14.20
N PHE A 226 11.13 -26.20 15.46
CA PHE A 226 10.19 -25.69 16.46
C PHE A 226 10.87 -24.69 17.39
N THR A 227 10.08 -23.77 17.90
CA THR A 227 10.49 -22.82 18.93
C THR A 227 9.38 -22.74 19.95
N GLU A 228 9.64 -23.25 21.14
CA GLU A 228 8.70 -23.17 22.25
C GLU A 228 9.00 -21.92 23.06
N LEU A 229 8.04 -20.99 23.11
CA LEU A 229 8.16 -19.76 23.89
C LEU A 229 7.27 -19.86 25.11
N SER A 230 7.84 -19.55 26.28
CA SER A 230 7.10 -19.40 27.53
C SER A 230 7.41 -18.07 28.20
N LEU A 231 6.40 -17.46 28.83
CA LEU A 231 6.55 -16.28 29.69
C LEU A 231 6.06 -16.60 31.10
N ALA A 232 6.85 -16.22 32.10
CA ALA A 232 6.51 -16.35 33.51
C ALA A 232 6.98 -15.12 34.29
N VAL A 233 6.20 -14.67 35.26
CA VAL A 233 6.65 -13.61 36.19
C VAL A 233 7.74 -14.17 37.10
N THR A 234 8.75 -13.35 37.35
CA THR A 234 9.84 -13.62 38.29
C THR A 234 9.61 -12.91 39.62
N ASP A 235 10.01 -13.55 40.71
CA ASP A 235 10.04 -12.92 42.02
C ASP A 235 11.26 -12.00 42.19
N GLU A 236 11.33 -11.28 43.31
CA GLU A 236 12.47 -10.39 43.63
C GLU A 236 13.81 -11.16 43.75
N GLY A 237 13.76 -12.47 43.98
CA GLY A 237 14.93 -13.36 44.02
C GLY A 237 15.37 -13.87 42.65
N GLY A 238 14.63 -13.55 41.59
CA GLY A 238 14.89 -13.99 40.21
C GLY A 238 14.43 -15.42 39.91
N ALA A 239 13.60 -16.02 40.76
CA ALA A 239 12.97 -17.31 40.50
C ALA A 239 11.68 -17.13 39.68
N SER A 240 11.59 -17.88 38.58
CA SER A 240 10.43 -17.84 37.67
C SER A 240 9.27 -18.66 38.23
N GLY A 241 8.06 -18.08 38.24
CA GLY A 241 6.83 -18.78 38.61
C GLY A 241 6.31 -19.72 37.52
N GLU A 242 5.04 -20.13 37.64
CA GLU A 242 4.38 -20.89 36.57
C GLU A 242 4.16 -20.01 35.32
N PRO A 243 4.41 -20.53 34.09
CA PRO A 243 4.18 -19.75 32.88
C PRO A 243 2.71 -19.42 32.65
N TYR A 244 2.40 -18.13 32.48
CA TYR A 244 1.06 -17.67 32.09
C TYR A 244 0.84 -17.69 30.57
N TYR A 245 1.93 -17.82 29.81
CA TYR A 245 1.90 -17.99 28.36
C TYR A 245 2.86 -19.10 27.97
N ARG A 246 2.41 -19.99 27.07
CA ARG A 246 3.22 -21.02 26.45
C ARG A 246 2.67 -21.34 25.06
N ARG A 247 3.52 -21.26 24.04
CA ARG A 247 3.15 -21.66 22.66
C ARG A 247 4.34 -22.30 21.96
N ARG A 248 4.09 -23.39 21.23
CA ARG A 248 5.07 -23.98 20.32
C ARG A 248 4.83 -23.45 18.90
N PHE A 249 5.83 -22.77 18.37
CA PHE A 249 5.82 -22.27 17.00
C PHE A 249 6.51 -23.25 16.06
N ASP A 250 5.92 -23.50 14.89
CA ASP A 250 6.53 -24.25 13.80
C ASP A 250 7.01 -23.29 12.69
N ARG A 251 8.29 -23.36 12.32
CA ARG A 251 8.90 -22.50 11.29
C ARG A 251 8.24 -22.63 9.90
N ARG A 252 7.43 -23.66 9.67
CA ARG A 252 6.64 -23.80 8.43
C ARG A 252 5.42 -22.89 8.37
N GLU A 253 4.91 -22.45 9.52
CA GLU A 253 3.74 -21.56 9.63
C GLU A 253 4.11 -20.17 10.16
N THR A 254 5.17 -20.05 10.97
CA THR A 254 5.58 -18.80 11.61
C THR A 254 6.97 -18.38 11.12
N ASP A 255 7.02 -17.25 10.42
CA ASP A 255 8.25 -16.62 9.96
C ASP A 255 8.96 -15.90 11.13
N GLU A 256 8.17 -15.27 12.00
CA GLU A 256 8.66 -14.34 13.03
C GLU A 256 7.78 -14.28 14.28
N VAL A 257 8.42 -14.21 15.45
CA VAL A 257 7.82 -13.89 16.75
C VAL A 257 8.47 -12.62 17.30
N ARG A 258 7.65 -11.63 17.63
CA ARG A 258 8.04 -10.36 18.24
C ARG A 258 7.66 -10.41 19.71
N VAL A 259 8.64 -10.38 20.59
CA VAL A 259 8.45 -10.39 22.05
C VAL A 259 8.59 -8.97 22.56
N PHE A 260 7.50 -8.38 23.04
CA PHE A 260 7.46 -7.09 23.70
C PHE A 260 7.59 -7.29 25.21
N LEU A 261 8.64 -6.72 25.79
CA LEU A 261 9.00 -6.91 27.20
C LEU A 261 8.29 -5.90 28.12
N HIS A 262 7.97 -4.70 27.63
CA HIS A 262 7.23 -3.66 28.38
C HIS A 262 7.98 -3.12 29.60
N GLY A 263 7.32 -2.89 30.74
CA GLY A 263 7.85 -2.10 31.85
C GLY A 263 8.79 -2.84 32.81
N GLY A 264 8.77 -4.17 32.82
CA GLY A 264 9.53 -5.02 33.74
C GLY A 264 11.03 -4.99 33.52
N ASN A 265 11.81 -5.45 34.51
CA ASN A 265 13.23 -5.78 34.29
C ASN A 265 13.32 -7.22 33.82
N ASP A 266 13.26 -7.42 32.51
CA ASP A 266 12.95 -8.72 31.95
C ASP A 266 14.19 -9.50 31.54
N ARG A 267 14.04 -10.82 31.50
CA ARG A 267 15.08 -11.73 31.02
C ARG A 267 14.56 -12.52 29.83
N MET A 268 15.23 -12.38 28.70
CA MET A 268 15.00 -13.21 27.51
C MET A 268 16.15 -14.22 27.35
N VAL A 269 15.84 -15.51 27.42
CA VAL A 269 16.79 -16.60 27.19
C VAL A 269 16.40 -17.41 25.96
N VAL A 270 17.32 -17.54 25.01
CA VAL A 270 17.21 -18.47 23.90
C VAL A 270 18.18 -19.62 24.13
N ARG A 271 17.68 -20.86 24.08
CA ARG A 271 18.47 -22.08 24.33
C ARG A 271 18.02 -23.24 23.45
N GLY A 272 18.76 -24.34 23.49
CA GLY A 272 18.44 -25.57 22.75
C GLY A 272 19.27 -25.76 21.48
N GLU A 273 19.10 -26.93 20.86
CA GLU A 273 19.89 -27.37 19.71
C GLU A 273 19.18 -27.10 18.37
N GLY A 274 19.97 -26.95 17.30
CA GLY A 274 19.49 -26.83 15.92
C GLY A 274 19.76 -25.48 15.26
N ASP A 275 20.09 -25.54 13.96
CA ASP A 275 20.37 -24.39 13.12
C ASP A 275 19.07 -23.85 12.50
N GLY A 276 18.47 -22.83 13.12
CA GLY A 276 17.45 -22.00 12.45
C GLY A 276 15.98 -22.32 12.75
N GLY A 277 15.54 -22.15 14.00
CA GLY A 277 14.11 -22.02 14.35
C GLY A 277 13.46 -20.69 13.91
N VAL A 278 12.27 -20.38 14.41
CA VAL A 278 11.53 -19.14 14.10
C VAL A 278 12.35 -17.88 14.43
N ARG A 279 12.29 -16.82 13.61
CA ARG A 279 12.99 -15.57 13.94
C ARG A 279 12.37 -14.96 15.20
N VAL A 280 13.20 -14.63 16.20
CA VAL A 280 12.74 -13.97 17.43
C VAL A 280 13.25 -12.54 17.45
N ARG A 281 12.35 -11.57 17.55
CA ARG A 281 12.69 -10.16 17.77
C ARG A 281 12.34 -9.81 19.20
N VAL A 282 13.28 -9.23 19.92
CA VAL A 282 13.07 -8.74 21.29
C VAL A 282 12.95 -7.22 21.23
N ILE A 283 11.84 -6.72 21.75
CA ILE A 283 11.50 -5.30 21.83
C ILE A 283 11.39 -4.94 23.32
N PRO A 284 12.47 -4.39 23.90
CA PRO A 284 12.46 -3.82 25.24
C PRO A 284 11.43 -2.71 25.40
N GLY A 285 10.97 -2.50 26.62
CA GLY A 285 10.20 -1.32 26.99
C GLY A 285 10.99 -0.39 27.90
N ARG A 286 10.45 -0.07 29.08
CA ARG A 286 11.00 0.97 29.98
C ARG A 286 11.97 0.43 31.03
N GLY A 287 11.94 -0.87 31.31
CA GLY A 287 12.81 -1.48 32.31
C GLY A 287 14.24 -1.69 31.84
N THR A 288 14.99 -2.49 32.60
CA THR A 288 16.35 -2.90 32.25
C THR A 288 16.38 -4.37 31.88
N ASP A 289 16.51 -4.64 30.59
CA ASP A 289 16.34 -5.99 30.07
C ASP A 289 17.67 -6.71 29.83
N THR A 290 17.65 -8.02 30.04
CA THR A 290 18.78 -8.90 29.76
C THR A 290 18.43 -9.95 28.72
N VAL A 291 19.29 -10.08 27.70
CA VAL A 291 19.11 -11.07 26.63
C VAL A 291 20.30 -12.02 26.61
N ALA A 292 20.04 -13.32 26.64
CA ALA A 292 21.05 -14.36 26.52
C ALA A 292 20.67 -15.34 25.40
N ASP A 293 21.63 -15.68 24.55
CA ASP A 293 21.47 -16.74 23.55
C ASP A 293 22.57 -17.78 23.74
N SER A 294 22.18 -18.99 24.12
CA SER A 294 23.04 -20.17 24.24
C SER A 294 22.68 -21.26 23.23
N SER A 295 21.85 -20.95 22.23
CA SER A 295 21.35 -21.92 21.27
C SER A 295 22.34 -22.26 20.14
N GLY A 296 22.15 -23.45 19.56
CA GLY A 296 22.96 -23.95 18.43
C GLY A 296 22.89 -23.08 17.17
N GLY A 297 21.80 -22.32 16.96
CA GLY A 297 21.56 -21.52 15.75
C GLY A 297 21.00 -20.11 16.03
N GLY A 298 21.57 -19.09 15.38
CA GLY A 298 21.21 -17.68 15.62
C GLY A 298 20.05 -17.19 14.75
N ALA A 299 18.97 -16.72 15.38
CA ALA A 299 17.86 -16.01 14.74
C ALA A 299 17.17 -15.00 15.68
N ILE A 300 17.90 -14.51 16.70
CA ILE A 300 17.42 -13.49 17.64
C ILE A 300 17.98 -12.11 17.29
N ASN A 301 17.17 -11.08 17.43
CA ASN A 301 17.56 -9.68 17.26
C ASN A 301 17.01 -8.84 18.40
N LEU A 302 17.87 -8.07 19.07
CA LEU A 302 17.48 -7.11 20.10
C LEU A 302 17.28 -5.72 19.50
N TYR A 303 16.14 -5.08 19.78
CA TYR A 303 15.76 -3.76 19.29
C TYR A 303 15.66 -2.72 20.40
N SER A 304 16.75 -2.55 21.14
CA SER A 304 16.86 -1.60 22.26
C SER A 304 17.44 -0.26 21.82
N THR A 305 16.85 0.86 22.25
CA THR A 305 17.47 2.20 22.19
C THR A 305 18.31 2.53 23.42
N GLU A 306 18.06 1.85 24.55
CA GLU A 306 18.65 2.16 25.85
C GLU A 306 19.96 1.41 26.08
N GLU A 307 21.01 2.10 26.54
CA GLU A 307 22.30 1.45 26.81
C GLU A 307 22.26 0.48 28.01
N GLN A 308 21.26 0.63 28.88
CA GLN A 308 21.09 -0.21 30.06
C GLN A 308 20.74 -1.67 29.73
N ASP A 309 20.13 -1.93 28.57
CA ASP A 309 19.81 -3.29 28.13
C ASP A 309 21.08 -4.04 27.71
N ARG A 310 21.24 -5.24 28.28
CA ARG A 310 22.48 -6.03 28.18
C ARG A 310 22.27 -7.32 27.42
N VAL A 311 23.22 -7.62 26.55
CA VAL A 311 23.39 -8.99 26.03
C VAL A 311 24.37 -9.71 26.97
N LEU A 312 23.91 -10.77 27.63
CA LEU A 312 24.74 -11.57 28.53
C LEU A 312 25.75 -12.42 27.73
N PRO A 313 26.88 -12.83 28.36
CA PRO A 313 27.87 -13.69 27.70
C PRO A 313 27.26 -14.98 27.14
N GLY A 314 27.65 -15.33 25.91
CA GLY A 314 27.07 -16.44 25.14
C GLY A 314 27.31 -16.26 23.65
N ARG A 315 26.34 -16.67 22.83
CA ARG A 315 26.32 -16.37 21.40
C ARG A 315 26.06 -14.88 21.19
N SER A 316 26.71 -14.29 20.16
CA SER A 316 26.47 -12.90 19.79
C SER A 316 25.03 -12.68 19.32
N VAL A 317 24.34 -11.73 19.95
CA VAL A 317 23.01 -11.25 19.56
C VAL A 317 23.16 -9.91 18.84
N PRO A 318 22.72 -9.79 17.57
CA PRO A 318 22.70 -8.49 16.89
C PRO A 318 21.77 -7.50 17.60
N VAL A 319 22.33 -6.34 17.98
CA VAL A 319 21.58 -5.26 18.63
C VAL A 319 21.37 -4.09 17.65
N SER A 320 20.12 -3.70 17.44
CA SER A 320 19.74 -2.52 16.66
C SER A 320 19.46 -1.34 17.60
N ARG A 321 20.49 -0.52 17.86
CA ARG A 321 20.41 0.70 18.69
C ARG A 321 19.70 1.89 18.03
N LYS A 322 19.24 1.75 16.78
CA LYS A 322 18.61 2.86 16.05
C LYS A 322 17.14 3.02 16.49
N PRO A 323 16.71 4.25 16.84
CA PRO A 323 15.29 4.50 17.10
C PRO A 323 14.47 4.24 15.84
N TYR A 324 13.24 3.78 16.04
CA TYR A 324 12.27 3.62 14.96
C TYR A 324 11.26 4.76 15.02
N GLU A 325 11.51 5.80 14.22
CA GLU A 325 10.65 6.97 14.11
C GLU A 325 10.04 6.98 12.71
N PRO A 326 8.94 6.24 12.48
CA PRO A 326 8.24 6.36 11.21
C PRO A 326 7.67 7.78 11.06
N ALA A 327 7.66 8.29 9.84
CA ALA A 327 7.12 9.61 9.53
C ALA A 327 5.59 9.70 9.71
N ASP A 328 4.93 8.53 9.76
CA ASP A 328 3.50 8.35 9.97
C ASP A 328 3.32 7.40 11.16
N THR A 329 2.37 7.67 12.05
CA THR A 329 2.13 6.87 13.25
C THR A 329 1.40 5.57 12.96
N ALA A 330 0.75 5.43 11.80
CA ALA A 330 -0.05 4.25 11.43
C ALA A 330 0.62 3.35 10.37
N VAL A 331 1.95 3.20 10.41
CA VAL A 331 2.66 2.34 9.45
C VAL A 331 2.38 0.88 9.78
N ARG A 332 1.61 0.22 8.91
CA ARG A 332 1.43 -1.23 8.94
C ARG A 332 2.78 -1.93 8.75
N ASP A 333 3.11 -2.85 9.64
CA ASP A 333 4.41 -3.54 9.66
C ASP A 333 4.29 -5.06 9.53
N TRP A 334 3.14 -5.57 9.08
CA TRP A 334 2.89 -7.00 9.00
C TRP A 334 1.98 -7.37 7.81
N GLY A 335 2.12 -8.61 7.34
CA GLY A 335 1.32 -9.19 6.27
C GLY A 335 1.54 -8.56 4.88
N GLY A 336 0.60 -8.79 3.97
CA GLY A 336 0.65 -8.29 2.60
C GLY A 336 -0.69 -7.78 2.10
N ARG A 337 -0.68 -6.92 1.08
CA ARG A 337 -1.86 -6.34 0.45
C ARG A 337 -1.74 -6.40 -1.06
N TRP A 338 -2.77 -6.96 -1.70
CA TRP A 338 -2.98 -6.87 -3.14
C TRP A 338 -3.87 -5.65 -3.46
N LEU A 339 -3.56 -4.99 -4.56
CA LEU A 339 -4.32 -3.87 -5.09
C LEU A 339 -4.42 -4.02 -6.60
N SER A 340 -5.63 -4.00 -7.13
CA SER A 340 -5.85 -3.88 -8.58
C SER A 340 -6.13 -2.43 -8.92
N GLN A 341 -5.58 -1.96 -10.02
CA GLN A 341 -5.71 -0.57 -10.47
C GLN A 341 -6.10 -0.57 -11.95
N LEU A 342 -7.08 0.26 -12.28
CA LEU A 342 -7.35 0.60 -13.67
C LEU A 342 -6.55 1.85 -14.05
N TRP A 343 -6.14 1.93 -15.30
CA TRP A 343 -5.33 3.01 -15.83
C TRP A 343 -5.90 3.44 -17.18
N PHE A 344 -6.57 4.60 -17.21
CA PHE A 344 -7.13 5.12 -18.46
C PHE A 344 -6.65 6.55 -18.74
N ASP A 345 -6.34 6.79 -20.00
CA ASP A 345 -6.01 8.13 -20.52
C ASP A 345 -6.64 8.24 -21.91
N ALA A 346 -6.92 9.44 -22.38
CA ALA A 346 -7.22 9.66 -23.78
C ALA A 346 -6.67 10.99 -24.25
N GLY A 347 -6.14 10.99 -25.47
CA GLY A 347 -5.64 12.18 -26.13
C GLY A 347 -5.47 12.00 -27.63
N PRO A 348 -5.09 13.05 -28.35
CA PRO A 348 -4.96 13.07 -29.80
C PRO A 348 -4.23 11.89 -30.45
N ASP A 349 -2.99 11.62 -30.03
CA ASP A 349 -2.13 10.62 -30.69
C ASP A 349 -2.19 9.25 -30.01
N VAL A 350 -2.38 9.23 -28.70
CA VAL A 350 -2.55 7.99 -27.93
C VAL A 350 -3.92 7.36 -28.24
N GLY A 351 -4.91 8.15 -28.67
CA GLY A 351 -6.31 7.73 -28.74
C GLY A 351 -6.85 7.40 -27.36
N LEU A 352 -7.77 6.44 -27.26
CA LEU A 352 -8.11 5.83 -25.98
C LEU A 352 -6.98 4.91 -25.53
N PHE A 353 -6.41 5.18 -24.35
CA PHE A 353 -5.52 4.27 -23.63
C PHE A 353 -6.31 3.57 -22.53
N ALA A 354 -6.30 2.24 -22.55
CA ALA A 354 -6.90 1.41 -21.52
C ALA A 354 -5.89 0.40 -21.01
N GLY A 355 -5.66 0.41 -19.70
CA GLY A 355 -4.75 -0.48 -19.02
C GLY A 355 -5.26 -0.93 -17.67
N THR A 356 -4.63 -2.00 -17.18
CA THR A 356 -4.88 -2.57 -15.87
C THR A 356 -3.55 -2.86 -15.18
N GLY A 357 -3.60 -3.04 -13.88
CA GLY A 357 -2.42 -3.38 -13.11
C GLY A 357 -2.74 -4.02 -11.78
N VAL A 358 -1.74 -4.71 -11.27
CA VAL A 358 -1.76 -5.33 -9.96
C VAL A 358 -0.54 -4.88 -9.19
N SER A 359 -0.72 -4.60 -7.90
CA SER A 359 0.36 -4.33 -6.97
C SER A 359 0.26 -5.21 -5.73
N TYR A 360 1.37 -5.82 -5.36
CA TYR A 360 1.52 -6.53 -4.09
C TYR A 360 2.47 -5.75 -3.20
N THR A 361 1.96 -5.27 -2.06
CA THR A 361 2.76 -4.63 -1.01
C THR A 361 2.91 -5.59 0.15
N ARG A 362 4.14 -6.00 0.47
CA ARG A 362 4.49 -6.75 1.67
C ARG A 362 4.98 -5.77 2.74
N TYR A 363 4.38 -5.81 3.91
CA TYR A 363 4.81 -5.06 5.08
C TYR A 363 5.78 -5.90 5.90
N GLY A 364 6.46 -5.28 6.86
CA GLY A 364 7.39 -6.01 7.72
C GLY A 364 7.90 -5.13 8.85
N PHE A 365 8.34 -5.77 9.93
CA PHE A 365 8.78 -5.12 11.16
C PHE A 365 9.76 -3.98 10.90
N ARG A 366 9.39 -2.78 11.33
CA ARG A 366 10.19 -1.55 11.19
C ARG A 366 10.67 -1.22 9.78
N HIS A 367 9.92 -1.64 8.76
CA HIS A 367 10.09 -1.18 7.38
C HIS A 367 9.15 -0.01 7.11
N ASN A 368 9.69 1.16 6.77
CA ASN A 368 8.89 2.34 6.46
C ASN A 368 9.08 2.73 4.98
N PRO A 369 8.01 2.80 4.15
CA PRO A 369 6.59 2.55 4.49
C PRO A 369 6.12 1.08 4.34
N PHE A 370 6.95 0.21 3.76
CA PHE A 370 6.67 -1.22 3.58
C PHE A 370 7.98 -1.97 3.33
N ALA A 371 7.99 -3.30 3.49
CA ALA A 371 9.20 -4.10 3.26
C ALA A 371 9.51 -4.28 1.76
N ALA A 372 8.49 -4.59 0.97
CA ALA A 372 8.60 -4.71 -0.48
C ALA A 372 7.30 -4.30 -1.19
N ARG A 373 7.41 -3.75 -2.40
CA ARG A 373 6.28 -3.53 -3.29
C ARG A 373 6.62 -3.94 -4.70
N TYR A 374 5.76 -4.75 -5.28
CA TYR A 374 5.79 -5.15 -6.68
C TYR A 374 4.58 -4.53 -7.37
N ARG A 375 4.77 -3.98 -8.56
CA ARG A 375 3.70 -3.42 -9.38
C ARG A 375 3.91 -3.86 -10.82
N LEU A 376 2.90 -4.48 -11.41
CA LEU A 376 2.83 -4.82 -12.82
C LEU A 376 1.64 -4.07 -13.42
N ARG A 377 1.87 -3.36 -14.52
CA ARG A 377 0.83 -2.68 -15.30
C ARG A 377 1.01 -2.99 -16.76
N ALA A 378 -0.10 -3.08 -17.48
CA ALA A 378 -0.13 -3.19 -18.93
C ALA A 378 -1.34 -2.44 -19.49
N GLY A 379 -1.20 -1.83 -20.65
CA GLY A 379 -2.29 -1.17 -21.35
C GLY A 379 -2.02 -0.99 -22.82
N TYR A 380 -3.07 -0.64 -23.55
CA TYR A 380 -3.09 -0.50 -25.00
C TYR A 380 -3.63 0.87 -25.39
N ALA A 381 -2.93 1.52 -26.34
CA ALA A 381 -3.27 2.79 -26.94
C ALA A 381 -3.91 2.55 -28.32
N THR A 382 -5.17 2.91 -28.48
CA THR A 382 -5.91 2.70 -29.75
C THR A 382 -5.39 3.57 -30.89
N GLY A 383 -5.00 4.82 -30.61
CA GLY A 383 -4.49 5.76 -31.62
C GLY A 383 -3.11 5.35 -32.14
N ALA A 384 -2.23 4.94 -31.23
CA ALA A 384 -0.90 4.45 -31.56
C ALA A 384 -0.88 2.97 -32.00
N SER A 385 -2.00 2.26 -31.85
CA SER A 385 -2.16 0.83 -32.15
C SER A 385 -1.12 -0.08 -31.49
N THR A 386 -0.61 0.32 -30.33
CA THR A 386 0.46 -0.37 -29.59
C THR A 386 0.25 -0.22 -28.08
N GLY A 387 1.09 -0.87 -27.29
CA GLY A 387 0.91 -0.98 -25.85
C GLY A 387 2.08 -0.49 -25.03
N ARG A 388 1.86 -0.51 -23.71
CA ARG A 388 2.89 -0.30 -22.70
C ARG A 388 2.69 -1.26 -21.55
N ALA A 389 3.78 -1.86 -21.11
CA ALA A 389 3.86 -2.64 -19.89
C ALA A 389 4.99 -2.12 -19.01
N ASP A 390 4.74 -2.02 -17.70
CA ASP A 390 5.75 -1.69 -16.71
C ASP A 390 5.70 -2.62 -15.51
N PHE A 391 6.88 -3.03 -15.07
CA PHE A 391 7.11 -3.73 -13.82
C PHE A 391 8.04 -2.87 -12.94
N THR A 392 7.57 -2.53 -11.74
CA THR A 392 8.38 -1.87 -10.72
C THR A 392 8.45 -2.75 -9.49
N ALA A 393 9.67 -2.99 -8.98
CA ALA A 393 9.89 -3.58 -7.67
C ALA A 393 10.68 -2.63 -6.77
N ILE A 394 10.30 -2.52 -5.50
CA ILE A 394 10.97 -1.69 -4.50
C ILE A 394 11.11 -2.51 -3.22
N TRP A 395 12.28 -2.49 -2.59
CA TRP A 395 12.54 -3.12 -1.31
C TRP A 395 13.18 -2.11 -0.35
N HIS A 396 12.54 -1.89 0.80
CA HIS A 396 13.12 -1.09 1.89
C HIS A 396 13.87 -1.98 2.86
N ARG A 397 14.94 -1.45 3.45
CA ARG A 397 15.64 -2.12 4.55
C ARG A 397 14.99 -1.76 5.89
N ALA A 398 14.88 -2.72 6.82
CA ALA A 398 14.38 -2.47 8.17
C ALA A 398 15.24 -1.40 8.88
N ASN A 399 14.62 -0.52 9.67
CA ASN A 399 15.28 0.60 10.37
C ASN A 399 16.13 1.48 9.45
N SER A 400 15.71 1.67 8.20
CA SER A 400 16.44 2.46 7.22
C SER A 400 15.52 3.05 6.17
N ARG A 401 15.88 4.24 5.70
CA ARG A 401 15.28 4.85 4.49
C ARG A 401 15.95 4.41 3.19
N VAL A 402 17.04 3.62 3.28
CA VAL A 402 17.68 3.05 2.09
C VAL A 402 16.74 2.04 1.45
N ALA A 403 16.53 2.20 0.14
CA ALA A 403 15.72 1.30 -0.66
C ALA A 403 16.47 0.87 -1.91
N ARG A 404 16.16 -0.32 -2.41
CA ARG A 404 16.59 -0.78 -3.73
C ARG A 404 15.36 -0.89 -4.61
N GLY A 405 15.52 -0.75 -5.91
CA GLY A 405 14.44 -1.03 -6.81
C GLY A 405 14.88 -1.42 -8.20
N LEU A 406 13.89 -1.78 -8.99
CA LEU A 406 14.01 -2.24 -10.35
C LEU A 406 12.84 -1.68 -11.15
N LEU A 407 13.14 -1.08 -12.30
CA LEU A 407 12.16 -0.78 -13.33
C LEU A 407 12.46 -1.66 -14.54
N ALA A 408 11.47 -2.40 -15.02
CA ALA A 408 11.46 -3.00 -16.34
C ALA A 408 10.25 -2.44 -17.10
N ARG A 409 10.46 -1.97 -18.33
CA ARG A 409 9.40 -1.36 -19.15
C ARG A 409 9.53 -1.83 -20.59
N ALA A 410 8.39 -2.10 -21.21
CA ALA A 410 8.23 -2.21 -22.66
C ALA A 410 7.17 -1.17 -23.08
N SER A 411 7.45 -0.32 -24.07
CA SER A 411 6.56 0.75 -24.48
C SER A 411 6.67 1.00 -25.98
N GLY A 412 5.54 1.06 -26.68
CA GLY A 412 5.49 1.61 -28.04
C GLY A 412 4.94 3.04 -28.11
N ILE A 413 4.77 3.68 -26.95
CA ILE A 413 4.10 4.99 -26.84
C ILE A 413 4.97 6.08 -26.20
N ASP A 414 6.27 5.82 -26.00
CA ASP A 414 7.18 6.79 -25.37
C ASP A 414 7.62 7.90 -26.36
N VAL A 415 7.78 7.56 -27.66
CA VAL A 415 7.84 8.53 -28.76
C VAL A 415 6.83 8.13 -29.82
N LEU A 416 5.81 8.97 -30.01
CA LEU A 416 4.75 8.69 -30.98
C LEU A 416 4.98 9.42 -32.31
N ARG A 417 5.74 10.52 -32.29
CA ARG A 417 6.02 11.33 -33.48
C ARG A 417 7.43 11.90 -33.46
N PHE A 418 7.98 12.12 -34.65
CA PHE A 418 9.24 12.84 -34.83
C PHE A 418 9.14 13.72 -36.07
N ASN A 419 9.21 15.04 -35.87
CA ASN A 419 9.04 16.04 -36.91
C ASN A 419 10.38 16.59 -37.43
N GLY A 420 11.49 16.03 -36.95
CA GLY A 420 12.82 16.61 -37.08
C GLY A 420 13.23 17.43 -35.85
N PHE A 421 14.49 17.89 -35.87
CA PHE A 421 15.03 18.76 -34.84
C PHE A 421 14.75 20.24 -35.18
N GLY A 422 14.28 21.00 -34.20
CA GLY A 422 14.09 22.45 -34.32
C GLY A 422 12.84 22.97 -33.60
N ASN A 423 12.84 24.27 -33.31
CA ASN A 423 11.75 24.98 -32.66
C ASN A 423 10.80 25.66 -33.65
N GLU A 424 11.26 25.93 -34.89
CA GLU A 424 10.49 26.61 -35.95
C GLU A 424 9.88 25.67 -37.00
N ILE A 425 9.78 24.38 -36.71
CA ILE A 425 9.22 23.39 -37.65
C ILE A 425 7.73 23.72 -37.89
N PRO A 426 7.28 23.94 -39.15
CA PRO A 426 5.88 24.23 -39.44
C PRO A 426 4.97 23.06 -39.05
N ALA A 427 3.69 23.34 -38.84
CA ALA A 427 2.71 22.29 -38.56
C ALA A 427 2.62 21.33 -39.75
N PRO A 428 2.56 20.00 -39.51
CA PRO A 428 2.52 19.03 -40.60
C PRO A 428 1.19 19.08 -41.34
N GLU A 429 1.23 18.99 -42.67
CA GLU A 429 0.04 18.82 -43.52
C GLU A 429 -0.51 17.39 -43.47
N ASP A 430 0.38 16.39 -43.41
CA ASP A 430 0.07 14.97 -43.20
C ASP A 430 0.58 14.53 -41.82
N GLU A 431 -0.33 14.20 -40.92
CA GLU A 431 0.02 13.78 -39.56
C GLU A 431 0.63 12.37 -39.50
N GLU A 432 0.21 11.48 -40.41
CA GLU A 432 0.63 10.07 -40.37
C GLU A 432 2.08 9.93 -40.83
N PHE A 433 2.51 10.79 -41.77
CA PHE A 433 3.89 10.85 -42.25
C PHE A 433 4.92 11.02 -41.12
N TYR A 434 4.59 11.73 -40.03
CA TYR A 434 5.50 11.97 -38.91
C TYR A 434 5.35 10.98 -37.74
N ARG A 435 4.52 9.96 -37.88
CA ARG A 435 4.31 8.94 -36.85
C ARG A 435 5.56 8.07 -36.68
N VAL A 436 5.91 7.74 -35.45
CA VAL A 436 6.98 6.79 -35.15
C VAL A 436 6.35 5.51 -34.61
N ASN A 437 6.63 4.39 -35.26
CA ASN A 437 6.33 3.07 -34.74
C ASN A 437 7.63 2.52 -34.15
N GLN A 438 7.65 2.30 -32.84
CA GLN A 438 8.82 1.73 -32.19
C GLN A 438 8.45 0.86 -31.01
N LEU A 439 9.38 -0.01 -30.62
CA LEU A 439 9.37 -0.70 -29.33
C LEU A 439 10.56 -0.22 -28.51
N ASP A 440 10.31 0.44 -27.38
CA ASP A 440 11.30 0.76 -26.36
C ASP A 440 11.25 -0.26 -25.21
N LEU A 441 12.39 -0.85 -24.92
CA LEU A 441 12.63 -1.64 -23.72
C LEU A 441 13.58 -0.88 -22.78
N THR A 442 13.28 -0.88 -21.49
CA THR A 442 14.12 -0.27 -20.45
C THR A 442 14.27 -1.22 -19.27
N LEU A 443 15.50 -1.40 -18.79
CA LEU A 443 15.84 -2.09 -17.56
C LEU A 443 16.73 -1.19 -16.70
N ALA A 444 16.26 -0.84 -15.50
CA ALA A 444 16.95 0.08 -14.61
C ALA A 444 16.85 -0.38 -13.15
N PRO A 445 17.82 -1.15 -12.65
CA PRO A 445 17.99 -1.36 -11.22
C PRO A 445 18.58 -0.09 -10.57
N TRP A 446 18.17 0.24 -9.36
CA TRP A 446 18.62 1.44 -8.66
C TRP A 446 18.73 1.24 -7.15
N LEU A 447 19.56 2.07 -6.53
CA LEU A 447 19.70 2.24 -5.09
C LEU A 447 19.26 3.67 -4.72
N SER A 448 18.35 3.78 -3.76
CA SER A 448 17.87 5.04 -3.19
C SER A 448 18.51 5.27 -1.83
N LEU A 449 19.24 6.37 -1.70
CA LEU A 449 19.97 6.78 -0.52
C LEU A 449 19.32 8.04 0.07
N PRO A 450 18.96 8.05 1.36
CA PRO A 450 18.48 9.26 2.00
C PRO A 450 19.64 10.25 2.16
N VAL A 451 19.50 11.46 1.62
CA VAL A 451 20.49 12.55 1.78
C VAL A 451 19.99 13.61 2.77
N GLY A 452 18.68 13.65 3.03
CA GLY A 452 18.07 14.50 4.05
C GLY A 452 16.67 14.03 4.42
N ARG A 453 15.99 14.71 5.37
CA ARG A 453 14.66 14.30 5.86
C ARG A 453 13.60 14.19 4.74
N ARG A 454 13.71 15.02 3.71
CA ARG A 454 12.80 15.08 2.56
C ARG A 454 13.49 14.86 1.22
N MET A 455 14.72 14.36 1.25
CA MET A 455 15.57 14.29 0.06
C MET A 455 16.18 12.90 -0.09
N ASP A 456 16.01 12.31 -1.25
CA ASP A 456 16.53 10.99 -1.62
C ASP A 456 17.30 11.08 -2.94
N LEU A 457 18.47 10.45 -2.99
CA LEU A 457 19.29 10.28 -4.20
C LEU A 457 19.12 8.86 -4.71
N ARG A 458 18.62 8.69 -5.93
CA ARG A 458 18.58 7.39 -6.63
C ARG A 458 19.73 7.31 -7.61
N VAL A 459 20.47 6.21 -7.60
CA VAL A 459 21.56 5.96 -8.55
C VAL A 459 21.48 4.53 -9.06
N GLY A 460 21.81 4.31 -10.33
CA GLY A 460 21.82 2.96 -10.89
C GLY A 460 22.22 2.89 -12.36
N PRO A 461 22.60 1.71 -12.86
CA PRO A 461 22.77 1.50 -14.28
C PRO A 461 21.43 1.52 -15.02
N LEU A 462 21.49 1.75 -16.32
CA LEU A 462 20.34 1.85 -17.21
C LEU A 462 20.67 1.14 -18.51
N LEU A 463 19.86 0.16 -18.88
CA LEU A 463 19.90 -0.48 -20.19
C LEU A 463 18.66 -0.08 -20.96
N ARG A 464 18.85 0.40 -22.19
CA ARG A 464 17.78 0.70 -23.13
C ARG A 464 18.00 -0.03 -24.43
N TYR A 465 16.91 -0.48 -25.04
CA TYR A 465 16.86 -1.05 -26.37
C TYR A 465 15.67 -0.43 -27.08
N SER A 466 15.86 0.06 -28.30
CA SER A 466 14.79 0.54 -29.15
C SER A 466 14.85 -0.16 -30.49
N ASP A 467 13.69 -0.44 -31.06
CA ASP A 467 13.53 -0.92 -32.42
C ASP A 467 12.51 -0.04 -33.14
N THR A 468 12.97 0.76 -34.09
CA THR A 468 12.13 1.66 -34.89
C THR A 468 11.80 0.99 -36.21
N ASP A 469 10.50 0.87 -36.49
CA ASP A 469 9.97 0.31 -37.72
C ASP A 469 10.07 1.32 -38.88
N PHE A 470 10.49 0.83 -40.04
CA PHE A 470 10.68 1.61 -41.27
C PHE A 470 9.87 1.07 -42.45
N ASP A 471 9.00 0.08 -42.25
CA ASP A 471 8.25 -0.56 -43.34
C ASP A 471 7.22 0.39 -43.99
N ASP A 472 6.97 1.55 -43.38
CA ASP A 472 6.10 2.60 -43.89
C ASP A 472 6.90 3.80 -44.47
N ASP A 473 6.33 4.46 -45.48
CA ASP A 473 6.85 5.71 -46.09
C ASP A 473 6.68 6.92 -45.14
N ARG A 474 7.44 6.93 -44.03
CA ARG A 474 7.39 7.93 -42.95
C ARG A 474 8.61 8.84 -42.96
N PHE A 475 8.50 10.00 -42.32
CA PHE A 475 9.62 10.94 -42.15
C PHE A 475 10.85 10.26 -41.53
N ILE A 476 10.65 9.35 -40.58
CA ILE A 476 11.73 8.64 -39.87
C ILE A 476 12.49 7.64 -40.77
N SER A 477 11.89 7.19 -41.89
CA SER A 477 12.52 6.25 -42.83
C SER A 477 13.27 6.94 -43.97
N LEU A 478 13.18 8.28 -44.10
CA LEU A 478 13.90 9.05 -45.12
C LEU A 478 15.41 9.13 -44.83
N GLU A 479 16.21 9.00 -45.89
CA GLU A 479 17.67 9.11 -45.81
C GLU A 479 18.14 10.58 -45.92
N PRO A 480 19.14 11.01 -45.10
CA PRO A 480 19.80 10.23 -44.05
C PRO A 480 18.90 10.08 -42.81
N ARG A 481 18.80 8.85 -42.30
CA ARG A 481 18.01 8.57 -41.08
C ARG A 481 18.59 9.27 -39.85
N PRO A 482 17.75 9.69 -38.88
CA PRO A 482 18.26 10.25 -37.64
C PRO A 482 19.03 9.19 -36.85
N TYR A 483 20.08 9.61 -36.14
CA TYR A 483 20.87 8.72 -35.30
C TYR A 483 19.99 8.09 -34.20
N GLY A 484 20.20 6.80 -33.91
CA GLY A 484 19.35 6.01 -33.01
C GLY A 484 18.19 5.27 -33.68
N SER A 485 17.98 5.44 -34.99
CA SER A 485 16.88 4.78 -35.70
C SER A 485 17.19 3.32 -36.00
N GLY A 486 16.15 2.49 -36.08
CA GLY A 486 16.24 1.04 -36.26
C GLY A 486 16.47 0.34 -34.92
N VAL A 487 17.21 -0.77 -34.95
CA VAL A 487 17.66 -1.47 -33.75
C VAL A 487 18.80 -0.69 -33.11
N PHE A 488 18.61 -0.25 -31.87
CA PHE A 488 19.58 0.57 -31.16
C PHE A 488 19.58 0.26 -29.65
N ALA A 489 20.72 -0.21 -29.13
CA ALA A 489 20.93 -0.57 -27.75
C ALA A 489 21.92 0.38 -27.06
N MET A 490 21.62 0.75 -25.82
CA MET A 490 22.38 1.70 -25.02
C MET A 490 22.56 1.20 -23.59
N LEU A 491 23.79 1.22 -23.10
CA LEU A 491 24.13 1.01 -21.70
C LEU A 491 24.55 2.35 -21.11
N GLY A 492 23.97 2.73 -19.97
CA GLY A 492 24.26 3.98 -19.30
C GLY A 492 24.10 3.90 -17.78
N ALA A 493 24.21 5.05 -17.13
CA ALA A 493 23.95 5.22 -15.70
C ALA A 493 23.07 6.46 -15.47
N THR A 494 22.24 6.40 -14.43
CA THR A 494 21.37 7.49 -13.99
C THR A 494 21.63 7.88 -12.55
N ALA A 495 21.43 9.16 -12.25
CA ALA A 495 21.41 9.70 -10.89
C ALA A 495 20.28 10.73 -10.78
N ASP A 496 19.36 10.53 -9.83
CA ASP A 496 18.16 11.35 -9.63
C ASP A 496 18.06 11.80 -8.17
N LEU A 497 18.17 13.10 -7.93
CA LEU A 497 17.95 13.72 -6.63
C LEU A 497 16.50 14.22 -6.56
N ARG A 498 15.74 13.72 -5.58
CA ARG A 498 14.35 14.11 -5.35
C ARG A 498 14.20 14.76 -3.99
N PHE A 499 13.62 15.95 -3.96
CA PHE A 499 13.12 16.64 -2.77
C PHE A 499 11.58 16.64 -2.79
N ASP A 500 10.94 16.13 -1.74
CA ASP A 500 9.47 16.07 -1.63
C ASP A 500 8.99 16.66 -0.30
N ALA A 501 8.39 17.85 -0.37
CA ALA A 501 7.81 18.57 0.76
C ALA A 501 6.29 18.74 0.62
N ARG A 502 5.65 17.94 -0.23
CA ARG A 502 4.20 17.95 -0.38
C ARG A 502 3.54 17.41 0.88
N ASN A 503 2.38 17.95 1.23
CA ASN A 503 1.59 17.46 2.35
C ASN A 503 1.06 16.03 2.14
N ARG A 504 0.80 15.66 0.87
CA ARG A 504 0.40 14.31 0.46
C ARG A 504 1.16 13.92 -0.82
N PRO A 505 1.61 12.66 -0.96
CA PRO A 505 2.30 12.23 -2.17
C PRO A 505 1.43 12.22 -3.43
N VAL A 506 0.12 12.12 -3.25
CA VAL A 506 -0.93 12.07 -4.27
C VAL A 506 -1.98 13.11 -3.91
N ALA A 507 -2.51 13.81 -4.93
CA ALA A 507 -3.50 14.89 -4.76
C ALA A 507 -3.07 15.93 -3.71
N ALA A 508 -1.82 16.39 -3.81
CA ALA A 508 -1.25 17.39 -2.93
C ALA A 508 -2.04 18.70 -3.01
N THR A 509 -2.39 19.27 -1.86
CA THR A 509 -3.02 20.59 -1.77
C THR A 509 -2.01 21.67 -1.41
N HIS A 510 -0.90 21.27 -0.80
CA HIS A 510 0.14 22.16 -0.30
C HIS A 510 1.54 21.55 -0.49
N GLY A 511 2.53 22.44 -0.66
CA GLY A 511 3.95 22.09 -0.69
C GLY A 511 4.48 21.87 -2.10
N ALA A 512 5.75 21.46 -2.17
CA ALA A 512 6.49 21.39 -3.42
C ALA A 512 7.27 20.09 -3.56
N VAL A 513 7.54 19.71 -4.80
CA VAL A 513 8.41 18.62 -5.19
C VAL A 513 9.39 19.12 -6.24
N LEU A 514 10.65 18.70 -6.12
CA LEU A 514 11.72 18.99 -7.07
C LEU A 514 12.44 17.68 -7.37
N THR A 515 12.62 17.36 -8.65
CA THR A 515 13.44 16.26 -9.12
C THR A 515 14.51 16.83 -10.05
N ILE A 516 15.77 16.52 -9.79
CA ILE A 516 16.91 16.85 -10.66
C ILE A 516 17.59 15.54 -10.99
N GLY A 517 17.71 15.20 -12.26
CA GLY A 517 18.28 13.94 -12.69
C GLY A 517 19.26 14.10 -13.84
N GLY A 518 20.17 13.15 -13.94
CA GLY A 518 21.18 13.09 -14.99
C GLY A 518 21.37 11.67 -15.49
N SER A 519 21.71 11.54 -16.77
CA SER A 519 22.05 10.27 -17.42
C SER A 519 23.34 10.42 -18.22
N LEU A 520 24.15 9.37 -18.25
CA LEU A 520 25.38 9.29 -19.02
C LEU A 520 25.43 7.95 -19.76
N TYR A 521 25.71 7.99 -21.06
CA TYR A 521 25.86 6.83 -21.92
C TYR A 521 27.25 6.86 -22.53
N PRO A 522 28.19 6.01 -22.09
CA PRO A 522 29.49 5.88 -22.74
C PRO A 522 29.35 5.30 -24.16
N ALA A 523 30.38 5.47 -24.98
CA ALA A 523 30.51 4.78 -26.26
C ALA A 523 30.59 3.25 -26.06
N ALA A 524 29.44 2.60 -26.06
CA ALA A 524 29.25 1.17 -25.83
C ALA A 524 27.93 0.70 -26.46
N LEU A 525 27.87 -0.57 -26.85
CA LEU A 525 26.79 -1.11 -27.68
C LEU A 525 26.68 -0.32 -28.98
N ASP A 526 25.52 0.25 -29.31
CA ASP A 526 25.30 1.00 -30.55
C ASP A 526 25.60 2.51 -30.40
N VAL A 527 26.06 2.94 -29.22
CA VAL A 527 26.44 4.33 -28.96
C VAL A 527 27.85 4.61 -29.52
N ASP A 528 27.92 5.40 -30.59
CA ASP A 528 29.16 5.82 -31.25
C ASP A 528 30.04 6.74 -30.38
N GLU A 529 29.42 7.72 -29.70
CA GLU A 529 30.12 8.69 -28.86
C GLU A 529 29.41 8.85 -27.52
N THR A 530 30.20 9.13 -26.48
CA THR A 530 29.65 9.39 -25.15
C THR A 530 28.76 10.61 -25.18
N PHE A 531 27.49 10.44 -24.82
CA PHE A 531 26.53 11.52 -24.68
C PHE A 531 25.90 11.47 -23.28
N GLY A 532 25.33 12.58 -22.86
CA GLY A 532 24.70 12.69 -21.55
C GLY A 532 23.56 13.69 -21.54
N GLY A 533 22.72 13.63 -20.53
CA GLY A 533 21.61 14.55 -20.39
C GLY A 533 21.31 14.87 -18.93
N LEU A 534 20.79 16.06 -18.71
CA LEU A 534 20.34 16.56 -17.42
C LEU A 534 18.89 17.00 -17.57
N HIS A 535 18.07 16.72 -16.57
CA HIS A 535 16.70 17.19 -16.50
C HIS A 535 16.39 17.69 -15.09
N ALA A 536 15.45 18.63 -15.01
CA ALA A 536 14.92 19.12 -13.76
C ALA A 536 13.42 19.35 -13.91
N GLU A 537 12.65 18.99 -12.90
CA GLU A 537 11.21 19.24 -12.83
C GLU A 537 10.84 19.66 -11.41
N ALA A 538 10.08 20.74 -11.31
CA ALA A 538 9.53 21.26 -10.07
C ALA A 538 8.02 21.42 -10.19
N ALA A 539 7.30 21.06 -9.14
CA ALA A 539 5.88 21.34 -9.02
C ALA A 539 5.54 21.83 -7.61
N THR A 540 4.61 22.77 -7.51
CA THR A 540 4.08 23.27 -6.23
C THR A 540 2.57 23.38 -6.28
N TYR A 541 1.95 23.21 -5.11
CA TYR A 541 0.50 23.17 -4.92
C TYR A 541 0.13 24.18 -3.84
N LEU A 542 -0.85 25.03 -4.14
CA LEU A 542 -1.30 26.09 -3.26
C LEU A 542 -2.84 26.08 -3.25
N THR A 543 -3.45 25.71 -2.14
CA THR A 543 -4.91 25.69 -2.01
C THR A 543 -5.36 26.71 -0.98
N ALA A 544 -6.28 27.59 -1.33
CA ALA A 544 -6.86 28.54 -0.38
C ALA A 544 -8.17 27.95 0.18
N ASP A 545 -8.04 27.02 1.14
CA ASP A 545 -9.18 26.25 1.68
C ASP A 545 -10.27 27.13 2.32
N SER A 546 -9.90 28.30 2.84
CA SER A 546 -10.82 29.24 3.50
C SER A 546 -11.56 30.18 2.53
N VAL A 547 -11.27 30.13 1.24
CA VAL A 547 -11.88 30.99 0.21
C VAL A 547 -13.02 30.22 -0.47
N PRO A 548 -14.16 30.85 -0.80
CA PRO A 548 -15.23 30.20 -1.56
C PRO A 548 -14.69 29.50 -2.82
N LEU A 549 -15.23 28.31 -3.12
CA LEU A 549 -14.80 27.42 -4.20
C LEU A 549 -13.39 26.79 -4.03
N GLN A 550 -12.74 26.99 -2.87
CA GLN A 550 -11.45 26.36 -2.49
C GLN A 550 -10.42 26.36 -3.64
N PRO A 551 -10.04 27.53 -4.18
CA PRO A 551 -9.16 27.59 -5.35
C PRO A 551 -7.82 26.91 -5.08
N ALA A 552 -7.49 25.93 -5.92
CA ALA A 552 -6.25 25.18 -5.86
C ALA A 552 -5.41 25.46 -7.11
N LEU A 553 -4.26 26.10 -6.92
CA LEU A 553 -3.29 26.40 -7.97
C LEU A 553 -2.17 25.36 -7.94
N ALA A 554 -2.03 24.64 -9.05
CA ALA A 554 -0.87 23.80 -9.33
C ALA A 554 0.03 24.50 -10.35
N LEU A 555 1.31 24.67 -10.00
CA LEU A 555 2.33 25.21 -10.89
C LEU A 555 3.37 24.13 -11.14
N ARG A 556 3.81 23.99 -12.38
CA ARG A 556 4.89 23.09 -12.80
C ARG A 556 5.86 23.81 -13.71
N ALA A 557 7.13 23.48 -13.59
CA ALA A 557 8.16 23.91 -14.52
C ALA A 557 9.18 22.80 -14.67
N GLY A 558 9.72 22.63 -15.87
CA GLY A 558 10.73 21.62 -16.11
C GLY A 558 11.57 21.92 -17.32
N GLY A 559 12.67 21.18 -17.42
CA GLY A 559 13.61 21.32 -18.51
C GLY A 559 14.48 20.09 -18.66
N LYS A 560 15.04 19.96 -19.86
CA LYS A 560 16.00 18.92 -20.23
C LYS A 560 17.06 19.53 -21.13
N ARG A 561 18.31 19.14 -20.96
CA ARG A 561 19.41 19.39 -21.91
C ARG A 561 20.16 18.09 -22.14
N VAL A 562 20.57 17.85 -23.37
CA VAL A 562 21.36 16.71 -23.81
C VAL A 562 22.59 17.25 -24.51
N TRP A 563 23.73 16.58 -24.31
CA TRP A 563 25.03 16.96 -24.85
C TRP A 563 25.67 15.78 -25.57
N GLY A 564 26.43 16.06 -26.63
CA GLY A 564 27.01 15.06 -27.52
C GLY A 564 26.03 14.61 -28.61
N ARG A 565 26.46 13.69 -29.47
CA ARG A 565 25.63 13.04 -30.48
C ARG A 565 24.71 12.02 -29.82
N PHE A 566 23.48 12.41 -29.57
CA PHE A 566 22.47 11.57 -28.92
C PHE A 566 21.46 11.01 -29.93
N PRO A 567 20.92 9.80 -29.68
CA PRO A 567 19.88 9.23 -30.52
C PRO A 567 18.56 9.97 -30.34
N TYR A 568 17.74 10.10 -31.38
CA TYR A 568 16.58 11.01 -31.39
C TYR A 568 15.56 10.73 -30.26
N GLN A 569 15.45 9.48 -29.80
CA GLN A 569 14.60 9.10 -28.67
C GLN A 569 15.04 9.74 -27.35
N GLN A 570 16.30 10.19 -27.26
CA GLN A 570 16.84 10.92 -26.12
C GLN A 570 16.69 12.43 -26.23
N ALA A 571 16.15 12.97 -27.33
CA ALA A 571 16.00 14.41 -27.52
C ALA A 571 15.18 15.07 -26.39
N ALA A 572 15.34 16.39 -26.26
CA ALA A 572 14.52 17.22 -25.42
C ALA A 572 13.23 17.59 -26.17
N PHE A 573 12.12 16.93 -25.80
CA PHE A 573 10.82 17.10 -26.44
C PHE A 573 9.90 18.05 -25.69
N ILE A 574 9.03 18.74 -26.43
CA ILE A 574 7.78 19.31 -25.91
C ILE A 574 6.62 18.91 -26.81
N GLY A 575 5.40 19.02 -26.26
CA GLY A 575 4.17 18.68 -26.98
C GLY A 575 3.57 17.42 -26.41
N ASP A 576 3.09 17.47 -25.17
CA ASP A 576 2.33 16.39 -24.54
C ASP A 576 1.68 16.91 -23.26
N VAL A 577 0.91 16.04 -22.60
CA VAL A 577 0.23 16.36 -21.33
C VAL A 577 1.19 16.56 -20.15
N SER A 578 2.45 16.14 -20.26
CA SER A 578 3.52 16.32 -19.26
C SER A 578 4.42 17.53 -19.55
N THR A 579 4.28 18.21 -20.69
CA THR A 579 5.06 19.38 -21.09
C THR A 579 4.13 20.51 -21.52
N VAL A 580 3.78 20.63 -22.79
CA VAL A 580 2.85 21.64 -23.32
C VAL A 580 1.75 20.93 -24.11
N ARG A 581 0.48 21.14 -23.76
CA ARG A 581 -0.68 20.51 -24.42
C ARG A 581 -0.97 21.07 -25.82
N LEU A 582 -0.03 20.88 -26.75
CA LEU A 582 -0.09 21.38 -28.13
C LEU A 582 -1.06 20.61 -29.04
N GLY A 583 -1.62 19.50 -28.54
CA GLY A 583 -2.45 18.58 -29.32
C GLY A 583 -1.68 17.55 -30.13
N ARG A 584 -0.35 17.54 -30.08
CA ARG A 584 0.53 16.61 -30.80
C ARG A 584 1.62 16.12 -29.87
N HIS A 585 1.79 14.81 -29.72
CA HIS A 585 2.82 14.15 -28.92
C HIS A 585 4.21 14.39 -29.54
N ASN A 586 5.23 14.65 -28.72
CA ASN A 586 6.63 14.86 -29.16
C ASN A 586 6.76 15.88 -30.32
N ARG A 587 5.97 16.97 -30.29
CA ARG A 587 5.82 17.90 -31.41
C ARG A 587 7.12 18.56 -31.87
N TYR A 588 7.92 19.03 -30.91
CA TYR A 588 9.22 19.65 -31.19
C TYR A 588 10.30 18.90 -30.44
N ALA A 589 11.45 18.74 -31.09
CA ALA A 589 12.62 18.06 -30.56
C ALA A 589 13.84 18.96 -30.68
N GLY A 590 14.66 18.99 -29.64
CA GLY A 590 15.93 19.70 -29.66
C GLY A 590 16.94 19.07 -28.72
N GLU A 591 18.05 19.75 -28.54
CA GLU A 591 19.06 19.37 -27.55
C GLU A 591 18.66 19.85 -26.16
N ALA A 592 17.92 20.96 -26.07
CA ALA A 592 17.34 21.44 -24.83
C ALA A 592 15.84 21.73 -24.96
N SER A 593 15.12 21.69 -23.83
CA SER A 593 13.73 22.12 -23.73
C SER A 593 13.50 22.78 -22.40
N LEU A 594 12.64 23.80 -22.38
CA LEU A 594 12.09 24.41 -21.17
C LEU A 594 10.58 24.48 -21.31
N TYR A 595 9.86 24.17 -20.23
CA TYR A 595 8.41 24.27 -20.19
C TYR A 595 7.92 24.70 -18.81
N GLY A 596 6.74 25.29 -18.79
CA GLY A 596 6.01 25.69 -17.60
C GLY A 596 4.51 25.49 -17.81
N GLY A 597 3.80 25.24 -16.72
CA GLY A 597 2.35 25.08 -16.73
C GLY A 597 1.73 25.56 -15.44
N ALA A 598 0.54 26.14 -15.55
CA ALA A 598 -0.33 26.51 -14.44
C ALA A 598 -1.70 25.88 -14.63
N GLU A 599 -2.25 25.32 -13.56
CA GLU A 599 -3.62 24.81 -13.51
C GLU A 599 -4.31 25.33 -12.26
N LEU A 600 -5.42 26.05 -12.44
CA LEU A 600 -6.25 26.56 -11.36
C LEU A 600 -7.55 25.77 -11.32
N ARG A 601 -7.77 25.03 -10.24
CA ARG A 601 -8.99 24.26 -10.00
C ARG A 601 -9.90 24.98 -9.02
N LEU A 602 -11.20 24.94 -9.28
CA LEU A 602 -12.25 25.42 -8.41
C LEU A 602 -13.18 24.26 -8.09
N TYR A 603 -13.45 24.04 -6.81
CA TYR A 603 -14.49 23.16 -6.33
C TYR A 603 -15.84 23.86 -6.47
N LEU A 604 -16.82 23.20 -7.09
CA LEU A 604 -18.15 23.78 -7.32
C LEU A 604 -19.18 23.20 -6.35
N THR A 605 -19.24 21.87 -6.22
CA THR A 605 -20.27 21.21 -5.41
C THR A 605 -19.89 19.76 -5.11
N ASP A 606 -20.49 19.21 -4.06
CA ASP A 606 -20.54 17.78 -3.83
C ASP A 606 -21.62 17.17 -4.71
N PHE A 607 -21.39 15.96 -5.18
CA PHE A 607 -22.41 15.17 -5.82
C PHE A 607 -22.43 13.76 -5.24
N TYR A 608 -23.59 13.13 -5.34
CA TYR A 608 -23.78 11.76 -4.92
C TYR A 608 -24.24 10.94 -6.12
N LEU A 609 -23.31 10.18 -6.70
CA LEU A 609 -23.62 9.16 -7.70
C LEU A 609 -23.16 7.81 -7.14
N LEU A 610 -24.01 7.20 -6.31
CA LEU A 610 -23.76 5.99 -5.50
C LEU A 610 -22.70 6.15 -4.39
N ILE A 611 -21.65 6.94 -4.63
CA ILE A 611 -20.63 7.32 -3.65
C ILE A 611 -20.50 8.85 -3.62
N PRO A 612 -20.19 9.45 -2.45
CA PRO A 612 -19.91 10.87 -2.37
C PRO A 612 -18.69 11.24 -3.21
N GLY A 613 -18.77 12.39 -3.89
CA GLY A 613 -17.68 12.91 -4.69
C GLY A 613 -17.68 14.43 -4.80
N ASP A 614 -16.51 14.97 -5.09
CA ASP A 614 -16.28 16.40 -5.32
C ASP A 614 -16.33 16.65 -6.83
N PHE A 615 -17.06 17.68 -7.26
CA PHE A 615 -17.10 18.13 -8.65
C PHE A 615 -16.59 19.57 -8.78
N GLY A 616 -15.85 19.84 -9.86
CA GLY A 616 -15.36 21.17 -10.12
C GLY A 616 -14.93 21.43 -11.55
N VAL A 617 -14.45 22.66 -11.75
CA VAL A 617 -13.92 23.16 -13.02
C VAL A 617 -12.45 23.52 -12.85
N PHE A 618 -11.73 23.61 -13.97
CA PHE A 618 -10.36 24.13 -13.95
C PHE A 618 -10.02 24.92 -15.20
N ALA A 619 -9.06 25.82 -15.08
CA ALA A 619 -8.40 26.52 -16.17
C ALA A 619 -6.92 26.12 -16.21
N LEU A 620 -6.34 26.12 -17.40
CA LEU A 620 -4.96 25.71 -17.62
C LEU A 620 -4.25 26.65 -18.59
N GLY A 621 -2.94 26.81 -18.39
CA GLY A 621 -2.04 27.47 -19.33
C GLY A 621 -0.68 26.79 -19.33
N ASP A 622 -0.20 26.41 -20.50
CA ASP A 622 1.13 25.83 -20.71
C ASP A 622 1.95 26.72 -21.64
N ILE A 623 3.27 26.71 -21.44
CA ILE A 623 4.25 27.39 -22.28
C ILE A 623 5.51 26.52 -22.37
N GLY A 624 6.14 26.48 -23.52
CA GLY A 624 7.42 25.79 -23.65
C GLY A 624 8.12 26.06 -24.96
N ARG A 625 9.38 25.63 -25.02
CA ARG A 625 10.28 25.88 -26.13
C ARG A 625 11.35 24.78 -26.18
N VAL A 626 11.77 24.42 -27.38
CA VAL A 626 12.99 23.64 -27.59
C VAL A 626 14.12 24.52 -28.12
N TYR A 627 15.35 24.06 -27.92
CA TYR A 627 16.58 24.73 -28.30
C TYR A 627 17.45 23.73 -29.06
N LEU A 628 17.94 24.16 -30.21
CA LEU A 628 18.84 23.41 -31.08
C LEU A 628 20.07 24.29 -31.36
N ASP A 629 21.26 23.73 -31.24
CA ASP A 629 22.49 24.48 -31.50
C ASP A 629 22.53 24.89 -32.99
N GLY A 630 22.84 26.16 -33.27
CA GLY A 630 22.80 26.72 -34.62
C GLY A 630 21.44 27.25 -35.08
N GLU A 631 20.36 27.02 -34.32
CA GLU A 631 19.04 27.63 -34.60
C GLU A 631 18.85 28.93 -33.79
N SER A 632 18.46 30.01 -34.47
CA SER A 632 17.98 31.23 -33.82
C SER A 632 16.46 31.27 -33.91
N SER A 633 15.80 31.21 -32.74
CA SER A 633 14.35 31.30 -32.61
C SER A 633 14.04 32.12 -31.36
N ASP A 634 12.96 32.88 -31.36
CA ASP A 634 12.40 33.53 -30.16
C ASP A 634 11.01 33.01 -29.81
N ARG A 635 10.59 31.93 -30.49
CA ARG A 635 9.25 31.41 -30.43
C ARG A 635 9.02 30.56 -29.19
N TRP A 636 8.00 30.93 -28.43
CA TRP A 636 7.45 30.13 -27.36
C TRP A 636 6.12 29.54 -27.80
N HIS A 637 5.98 28.23 -27.61
CA HIS A 637 4.76 27.50 -27.91
C HIS A 637 3.86 27.49 -26.69
N THR A 638 2.61 27.88 -26.86
CA THR A 638 1.65 28.02 -25.76
C THR A 638 0.39 27.22 -26.01
N ALA A 639 -0.26 26.81 -24.94
CA ALA A 639 -1.59 26.25 -24.95
C ALA A 639 -2.39 26.80 -23.77
N ALA A 640 -3.66 27.12 -23.98
CA ALA A 640 -4.56 27.57 -22.92
C ALA A 640 -5.90 26.84 -23.03
N GLY A 641 -6.56 26.63 -21.90
CA GLY A 641 -7.78 25.84 -21.89
C GLY A 641 -8.43 25.71 -20.54
N GLY A 642 -9.27 24.70 -20.42
CA GLY A 642 -9.95 24.39 -19.18
C GLY A 642 -10.73 23.08 -19.29
N GLY A 643 -11.37 22.71 -18.20
CA GLY A 643 -12.02 21.41 -18.11
C GLY A 643 -12.88 21.23 -16.88
N LEU A 644 -13.38 20.00 -16.77
CA LEU A 644 -14.15 19.50 -15.64
C LEU A 644 -13.32 18.46 -14.91
N TRP A 645 -13.45 18.42 -13.59
CA TRP A 645 -12.88 17.37 -12.78
C TRP A 645 -13.91 16.83 -11.78
N ALA A 646 -13.80 15.55 -11.49
CA ALA A 646 -14.58 14.87 -10.45
C ALA A 646 -13.66 13.96 -9.65
N SER A 647 -13.85 13.88 -8.34
CA SER A 647 -13.15 12.92 -7.50
C SER A 647 -14.10 12.15 -6.60
N PHE A 648 -13.77 10.90 -6.27
CA PHE A 648 -14.69 9.99 -5.57
C PHE A 648 -13.98 9.25 -4.45
N LEU A 649 -14.60 9.16 -3.27
CA LEU A 649 -14.07 8.54 -2.04
C LEU A 649 -12.82 9.23 -1.45
N ASP A 650 -11.83 9.50 -2.29
CA ASP A 650 -10.59 10.21 -1.99
C ASP A 650 -10.24 11.10 -3.20
N ARG A 651 -9.70 12.30 -2.95
CA ARG A 651 -9.23 13.22 -4.01
C ARG A 651 -8.12 12.61 -4.88
N ALA A 652 -7.44 11.57 -4.39
CA ALA A 652 -6.54 10.72 -5.17
C ALA A 652 -7.19 10.07 -6.41
N ASN A 653 -8.51 9.88 -6.39
CA ASN A 653 -9.28 9.24 -7.44
C ASN A 653 -9.96 10.31 -8.31
N THR A 654 -9.16 11.05 -9.08
CA THR A 654 -9.67 12.14 -9.93
C THR A 654 -9.86 11.67 -11.36
N LEU A 655 -11.02 12.01 -11.93
CA LEU A 655 -11.29 12.02 -13.35
C LEU A 655 -11.22 13.47 -13.84
N SER A 656 -10.54 13.71 -14.95
CA SER A 656 -10.56 15.02 -15.60
C SER A 656 -10.77 14.92 -17.11
N LEU A 657 -11.53 15.88 -17.63
CA LEU A 657 -11.75 16.11 -19.04
C LEU A 657 -11.34 17.55 -19.33
N SER A 658 -10.39 17.77 -20.24
CA SER A 658 -9.93 19.11 -20.64
C SER A 658 -9.97 19.32 -22.13
N LEU A 659 -10.18 20.57 -22.50
CA LEU A 659 -9.97 21.12 -23.83
C LEU A 659 -8.80 22.11 -23.74
N ALA A 660 -7.78 21.94 -24.58
CA ALA A 660 -6.67 22.89 -24.69
C ALA A 660 -6.53 23.37 -26.13
N LYS A 661 -6.34 24.68 -26.31
CA LYS A 661 -6.12 25.33 -27.60
C LYS A 661 -4.69 25.84 -27.67
N SER A 662 -3.97 25.41 -28.69
CA SER A 662 -2.66 25.94 -29.08
C SER A 662 -2.78 26.80 -30.34
N SER A 663 -1.65 27.34 -30.81
CA SER A 663 -1.55 27.99 -32.12
C SER A 663 -1.78 27.03 -33.29
N GLU A 664 -1.57 25.72 -33.10
CA GLU A 664 -1.69 24.72 -34.16
C GLU A 664 -3.05 24.00 -34.18
N ARG A 665 -3.61 23.66 -33.01
CA ARG A 665 -4.88 22.92 -32.91
C ARG A 665 -5.55 23.04 -31.56
N THR A 666 -6.84 22.68 -31.52
CA THR A 666 -7.57 22.43 -30.27
C THR A 666 -7.65 20.92 -30.04
N ALA A 667 -7.37 20.46 -28.83
CA ALA A 667 -7.34 19.05 -28.48
C ALA A 667 -8.12 18.77 -27.19
N VAL A 668 -8.75 17.59 -27.14
CA VAL A 668 -9.44 17.06 -25.97
C VAL A 668 -8.52 16.05 -25.28
N TYR A 669 -8.48 16.10 -23.96
CA TYR A 669 -7.74 15.17 -23.12
C TYR A 669 -8.64 14.63 -22.02
N PHE A 670 -8.59 13.33 -21.79
CA PHE A 670 -9.25 12.67 -20.67
C PHE A 670 -8.20 11.96 -19.82
N ARG A 671 -8.30 12.05 -18.50
CA ARG A 671 -7.43 11.33 -17.58
C ARG A 671 -8.25 10.71 -16.46
N ALA A 672 -8.07 9.41 -16.26
CA ALA A 672 -8.61 8.69 -15.12
C ALA A 672 -7.47 7.95 -14.41
N GLY A 673 -7.16 8.38 -13.20
CA GLY A 673 -6.05 7.83 -12.44
C GLY A 673 -6.34 7.77 -10.95
N PHE A 674 -5.97 6.62 -10.37
CA PHE A 674 -5.84 6.41 -8.93
C PHE A 674 -4.41 6.83 -8.54
N GLY A 675 -4.21 8.13 -8.31
CA GLY A 675 -2.88 8.71 -8.04
C GLY A 675 -2.47 9.84 -8.98
N PHE A 676 -2.17 11.00 -8.40
CA PHE A 676 -1.35 12.08 -8.99
C PHE A 676 0.11 11.90 -8.58
#